data_AF-A0A933WZW7-F1
#
_entry.id   AF-A0A933WZW7-F1
#
_cell.length_a   1.000
_cell.length_b   1.000
_cell.length_c   1.000
_cell.angle_alpha   90.00
_cell.angle_beta   90.00
_cell.angle_gamma   90.00
#
_symmetry.space_group_name_H-M   'P 1'
#
loop_
_entity.id
_entity.type
_entity.pdbx_description
1 polymer ?
#
loop_
_entity_poly.entity_id
_entity_poly.type
_entity_poly.pdbx_seq_one_letter_code
_entity_poly.pdbx_strand_id
1 'polypeptide(L)'
;MAFAGALLGCWRQASAAARHWVWLLAVASLLCLPWWPMMAPAWTKPVWTVSTGLTSGNQITLTLNLASSPGNEVSPPVPLLSKPGAGTYADAAAPKRLPRLAAQLSASWLVWAPVIWFTGMTLVLAYAAVGRVQLRSIRQRSRPISSGEWTTLLQELCRELNIRRPVRLAQSEDPLIPMTWGWLRPVVLLPSGAEEWPQERRRIVLLHELAHVRRWDCFTQTIATIVCALYWFNPVVWLAARRMSVERERACDDLVLHGGCKPSDYASHLVEIARTFRRVPQAAAIAMARSPQLHQRIAAIVDGSRTRGLRPVIALSMAGAIAGFVVCVGGCKIETTQRGQNEADSLRQQQVARLQVFSAAKEQQSRAYAARDGDAFHPDFQRFFKAAVRGDGVTVTNLYDDFKKRHGQYENSRNDLPHTSCWSPVLEVALAYWDVMAGEPKYVQLAIDGILGSIPDGSIYIGGTDPGRGLPTAFSKSQIDGDPFFTVTQNALADGTYLEYLRRTYGGKIYTPTAEDSQRCFSEYLADAERRLKENKLKPGEDVKTVGSKMHVSGQVAVMAINALLAKTIFDQNPDRQFYIEESFPLDWMYPHLSPNGLIMKINREPLPELSEEVLRKDREYWGGLVAGMLGQWLAEDTPVQTLADFAARVYARNDLQGFRGDSRFIGNQYPQKLFAKFRSSIAGVYAWRIDKAASPEEKQRMIREADFAFRQAFALCPYSPEAVHRYVNLLIQQRRFADAALIAGAASQVVPKDKAFQNLKNEIERLKTSQQK
;
A
#
# COMPACT_ATOMS: atom_id res chain seq x y z
N MET A 1 -8.08 -16.62 -21.11
CA MET A 1 -7.33 -17.71 -21.79
C MET A 1 -7.29 -19.02 -20.99
N ALA A 2 -6.77 -19.06 -19.76
CA ALA A 2 -6.72 -20.30 -18.97
C ALA A 2 -8.12 -20.92 -18.71
N PHE A 3 -9.12 -20.08 -18.39
CA PHE A 3 -10.52 -20.51 -18.25
C PHE A 3 -11.09 -21.10 -19.55
N ALA A 4 -10.81 -20.49 -20.71
CA ALA A 4 -11.19 -21.06 -22.00
C ALA A 4 -10.54 -22.43 -22.23
N GLY A 5 -9.27 -22.59 -21.85
CA GLY A 5 -8.58 -23.88 -21.89
C GLY A 5 -9.18 -24.93 -20.94
N ALA A 6 -9.54 -24.54 -19.71
CA ALA A 6 -10.16 -25.40 -18.71
C ALA A 6 -11.59 -25.82 -19.11
N LEU A 7 -12.41 -24.88 -19.60
CA LEU A 7 -13.73 -25.16 -20.17
C LEU A 7 -13.66 -26.18 -21.31
N LEU A 8 -12.70 -26.00 -22.22
CA LEU A 8 -12.47 -26.94 -23.33
C LEU A 8 -11.89 -28.29 -22.86
N GLY A 9 -11.20 -28.30 -21.72
CA GLY A 9 -10.71 -29.51 -21.06
C GLY A 9 -11.82 -30.33 -20.41
N CYS A 10 -12.81 -29.67 -19.80
CA CYS A 10 -13.99 -30.31 -19.22
C CYS A 10 -15.01 -30.74 -20.29
N TRP A 11 -15.07 -30.03 -21.43
CA TRP A 11 -16.01 -30.31 -22.51
C TRP A 11 -15.31 -30.81 -23.78
N ARG A 12 -14.64 -31.95 -23.65
CA ARG A 12 -13.93 -32.62 -24.76
C ARG A 12 -14.84 -32.98 -25.95
N GLN A 13 -16.14 -33.12 -25.71
CA GLN A 13 -17.13 -33.54 -26.71
C GLN A 13 -17.68 -32.39 -27.58
N ALA A 14 -17.31 -31.13 -27.36
CA ALA A 14 -17.79 -30.00 -28.16
C ALA A 14 -17.26 -30.04 -29.61
N SER A 15 -18.09 -29.64 -30.58
CA SER A 15 -17.71 -29.57 -32.00
C SER A 15 -16.56 -28.60 -32.24
N ALA A 16 -15.73 -28.86 -33.24
CA ALA A 16 -14.56 -28.02 -33.53
C ALA A 16 -14.94 -26.55 -33.78
N ALA A 17 -16.11 -26.33 -34.38
CA ALA A 17 -16.61 -24.98 -34.66
C ALA A 17 -16.96 -24.21 -33.37
N ALA A 18 -17.58 -24.87 -32.38
CA ALA A 18 -17.83 -24.26 -31.07
C ALA A 18 -16.51 -23.92 -30.34
N ARG A 19 -15.54 -24.84 -30.39
CA ARG A 19 -14.21 -24.64 -29.80
C ARG A 19 -13.46 -23.47 -30.46
N HIS A 20 -13.58 -23.32 -31.77
CA HIS A 20 -13.03 -22.18 -32.51
C HIS A 20 -13.64 -20.86 -32.04
N TRP A 21 -14.97 -20.79 -31.87
CA TRP A 21 -15.64 -19.58 -31.36
C TRP A 21 -15.24 -19.23 -29.93
N VAL A 22 -15.06 -20.23 -29.06
CA VAL A 22 -14.55 -20.01 -27.68
C VAL A 22 -13.17 -19.37 -27.71
N TRP A 23 -12.25 -19.88 -28.53
CA TRP A 23 -10.92 -19.28 -28.68
C TRP A 23 -11.00 -17.88 -29.30
N LEU A 24 -11.82 -17.68 -30.32
CA LEU A 24 -11.99 -16.37 -30.96
C LEU A 24 -12.53 -15.33 -29.98
N LEU A 25 -13.56 -15.64 -29.20
CA LEU A 25 -14.11 -14.74 -28.19
C LEU A 25 -13.08 -14.42 -27.11
N ALA A 26 -12.31 -15.42 -26.65
CA ALA A 26 -11.25 -15.22 -25.67
C ALA A 26 -10.08 -14.37 -26.20
N VAL A 27 -9.76 -14.47 -27.50
CA VAL A 27 -8.76 -13.63 -28.18
C VAL A 27 -9.31 -12.22 -28.39
N ALA A 28 -10.53 -12.09 -28.90
CA ALA A 28 -11.17 -10.80 -29.19
C ALA A 28 -11.45 -9.99 -27.92
N SER A 29 -11.78 -10.64 -26.79
CA SER A 29 -11.99 -9.95 -25.51
C SER A 29 -10.74 -9.22 -25.02
N LEU A 30 -9.53 -9.62 -25.45
CA LEU A 30 -8.30 -8.91 -25.11
C LEU A 30 -8.26 -7.52 -25.74
N LEU A 31 -8.93 -7.30 -26.87
CA LEU A 31 -9.08 -5.96 -27.44
C LEU A 31 -9.87 -5.07 -26.49
N CYS A 32 -10.87 -5.59 -25.78
CA CYS A 32 -11.71 -4.79 -24.89
C CYS A 32 -11.04 -4.40 -23.56
N LEU A 33 -9.92 -5.03 -23.19
CA LEU A 33 -9.23 -4.81 -21.90
C LEU A 33 -8.80 -3.35 -21.64
N PRO A 34 -8.25 -2.59 -22.61
CA PRO A 34 -7.84 -1.20 -22.38
C PRO A 34 -9.02 -0.27 -22.07
N TRP A 35 -10.23 -0.59 -22.56
CA TRP A 35 -11.44 0.20 -22.35
C TRP A 35 -12.25 -0.26 -21.12
N TRP A 36 -11.88 -1.40 -20.52
CA TRP A 36 -12.47 -1.94 -19.31
C TRP A 36 -12.58 -0.92 -18.15
N PRO A 37 -11.55 -0.09 -17.85
CA PRO A 37 -11.62 0.89 -16.76
C PRO A 37 -12.65 1.99 -16.99
N MET A 38 -13.00 2.28 -18.25
CA MET A 38 -13.96 3.32 -18.61
C MET A 38 -15.41 2.83 -18.58
N MET A 39 -15.63 1.52 -18.75
CA MET A 39 -16.97 0.93 -18.84
C MET A 39 -17.48 0.35 -17.51
N ALA A 40 -16.62 0.22 -16.49
CA ALA A 40 -16.97 -0.31 -15.17
C ALA A 40 -16.41 0.58 -14.04
N PRO A 41 -17.05 1.73 -13.72
CA PRO A 41 -16.54 2.66 -12.71
C PRO A 41 -16.51 2.10 -11.27
N ALA A 42 -17.05 0.91 -11.03
CA ALA A 42 -17.13 0.28 -9.71
C ALA A 42 -16.10 -0.87 -9.46
N TRP A 43 -15.21 -1.17 -10.41
CA TRP A 43 -14.22 -2.25 -10.25
C TRP A 43 -12.80 -1.71 -10.01
N THR A 44 -12.50 -1.43 -8.76
CA THR A 44 -11.13 -1.45 -8.24
C THR A 44 -11.19 -2.44 -7.07
N LYS A 45 -10.66 -3.68 -7.16
CA LYS A 45 -9.24 -4.00 -7.05
C LYS A 45 -8.95 -5.36 -7.72
N PRO A 46 -7.91 -5.49 -8.55
CA PRO A 46 -7.48 -6.78 -9.08
C PRO A 46 -6.99 -7.75 -7.97
N VAL A 47 -7.16 -9.07 -8.18
CA VAL A 47 -6.67 -10.19 -7.32
C VAL A 47 -5.17 -10.10 -7.00
N TRP A 48 -4.47 -9.29 -7.78
CA TRP A 48 -3.09 -8.89 -7.56
C TRP A 48 -3.01 -7.38 -7.78
N THR A 49 -2.50 -6.61 -6.83
CA THR A 49 -2.26 -5.16 -7.04
C THR A 49 -0.79 -4.93 -7.33
N VAL A 50 -0.51 -4.17 -8.39
CA VAL A 50 0.84 -3.66 -8.65
C VAL A 50 0.92 -2.28 -8.02
N SER A 51 1.67 -2.14 -6.92
CA SER A 51 1.94 -0.82 -6.34
C SER A 51 3.26 -0.29 -6.89
N THR A 52 3.21 0.94 -7.42
CA THR A 52 4.38 1.72 -7.83
C THR A 52 4.83 2.59 -6.67
N GLY A 53 6.02 2.37 -6.14
CA GLY A 53 6.67 3.29 -5.19
C GLY A 53 7.76 4.06 -5.90
N LEU A 54 7.76 5.40 -5.82
CA LEU A 54 8.95 6.19 -6.13
C LEU A 54 9.85 6.18 -4.91
N THR A 55 11.03 5.59 -5.04
CA THR A 55 12.12 5.70 -4.07
C THR A 55 13.03 6.87 -4.46
N SER A 56 13.72 7.49 -3.52
CA SER A 56 14.69 8.55 -3.83
C SER A 56 15.81 8.03 -4.73
N GLY A 57 16.11 8.76 -5.81
CA GLY A 57 16.89 8.27 -6.94
C GLY A 57 15.97 7.89 -8.11
N ASN A 58 16.47 7.90 -9.34
CA ASN A 58 15.67 7.76 -10.57
C ASN A 58 15.11 6.31 -10.76
N GLN A 59 14.50 5.71 -9.74
CA GLN A 59 14.06 4.31 -9.66
C GLN A 59 12.60 4.19 -9.16
N ILE A 60 11.84 3.33 -9.83
CA ILE A 60 10.44 2.98 -9.60
C ILE A 60 10.42 1.52 -9.13
N THR A 61 9.86 1.27 -7.95
CA THR A 61 9.65 -0.09 -7.46
C THR A 61 8.24 -0.56 -7.83
N LEU A 62 8.13 -1.64 -8.60
CA LEU A 62 6.86 -2.34 -8.87
C LEU A 62 6.74 -3.53 -7.92
N THR A 63 5.75 -3.49 -7.03
CA THR A 63 5.48 -4.59 -6.09
C THR A 63 4.19 -5.28 -6.47
N LEU A 64 4.23 -6.59 -6.70
CA LEU A 64 3.05 -7.39 -7.07
C LEU A 64 2.50 -8.08 -5.82
N ASN A 65 1.35 -7.60 -5.34
CA ASN A 65 0.70 -8.10 -4.13
C ASN A 65 -0.43 -9.06 -4.50
N LEU A 66 -0.22 -10.37 -4.40
CA LEU A 66 -1.29 -11.36 -4.56
C LEU A 66 -2.20 -11.39 -3.32
N ALA A 67 -3.51 -11.23 -3.50
CA ALA A 67 -4.49 -11.33 -2.43
C ALA A 67 -4.61 -12.77 -1.92
N SER A 68 -4.60 -12.98 -0.60
CA SER A 68 -4.88 -14.27 0.03
C SER A 68 -6.37 -14.61 -0.05
N SER A 69 -6.70 -15.84 -0.45
CA SER A 69 -8.07 -16.37 -0.52
C SER A 69 -8.73 -16.38 0.87
N PRO A 70 -10.04 -16.11 0.99
CA PRO A 70 -10.70 -15.99 2.30
C PRO A 70 -11.09 -17.38 2.83
N GLY A 71 -10.57 -17.74 4.00
CA GLY A 71 -11.14 -18.80 4.83
C GLY A 71 -12.40 -18.28 5.52
N ASN A 72 -13.50 -19.02 5.39
CA ASN A 72 -14.79 -18.76 6.01
C ASN A 72 -14.67 -18.47 7.51
N GLU A 73 -15.05 -17.28 7.95
CA GLU A 73 -15.55 -17.06 9.31
C GLU A 73 -16.89 -16.34 9.22
N VAL A 74 -17.93 -17.11 9.49
CA VAL A 74 -19.28 -16.62 9.80
C VAL A 74 -19.17 -15.90 11.16
N SER A 75 -19.25 -14.57 11.15
CA SER A 75 -19.52 -13.81 12.39
C SER A 75 -21.02 -13.79 12.63
N PRO A 76 -21.55 -14.29 13.77
CA PRO A 76 -22.92 -13.99 14.17
C PRO A 76 -23.01 -12.55 14.70
N PRO A 77 -24.20 -11.93 14.69
CA PRO A 77 -24.40 -10.57 15.17
C PRO A 77 -24.15 -10.47 16.68
N VAL A 78 -23.54 -9.37 17.08
CA VAL A 78 -23.28 -8.96 18.47
C VAL A 78 -24.59 -8.90 19.26
N PRO A 79 -24.73 -9.60 20.40
CA PRO A 79 -25.69 -9.24 21.43
C PRO A 79 -24.99 -8.48 22.55
N LEU A 80 -25.64 -7.40 22.99
CA LEU A 80 -25.35 -6.70 24.25
C LEU A 80 -25.45 -7.67 25.45
N LEU A 81 -24.43 -7.66 26.32
CA LEU A 81 -24.38 -8.13 27.72
C LEU A 81 -25.08 -9.46 28.10
N SER A 82 -24.31 -10.54 28.35
CA SER A 82 -24.51 -11.50 29.47
C SER A 82 -23.42 -12.61 29.54
N LYS A 83 -23.27 -13.20 30.74
CA LYS A 83 -22.21 -14.06 31.33
C LYS A 83 -21.80 -15.37 30.58
N PRO A 84 -20.67 -16.03 30.98
CA PRO A 84 -19.96 -17.03 30.16
C PRO A 84 -20.49 -18.46 30.33
N GLY A 85 -20.61 -19.17 29.22
CA GLY A 85 -20.83 -20.61 29.15
C GLY A 85 -19.77 -21.26 28.26
N ALA A 86 -19.09 -22.27 28.81
CA ALA A 86 -18.02 -23.04 28.18
C ALA A 86 -18.50 -23.82 26.95
N GLY A 87 -17.63 -23.90 25.93
CA GLY A 87 -17.87 -24.70 24.73
C GLY A 87 -16.61 -24.79 23.86
N THR A 88 -15.88 -25.89 24.03
CA THR A 88 -14.77 -26.40 23.21
C THR A 88 -15.14 -26.62 21.75
N TYR A 89 -14.37 -26.05 20.81
CA TYR A 89 -14.14 -26.58 19.44
C TYR A 89 -12.74 -26.08 18.99
N ALA A 90 -11.72 -26.94 18.95
CA ALA A 90 -11.35 -27.90 17.89
C ALA A 90 -10.50 -27.25 16.77
N ASP A 91 -9.29 -27.80 16.62
CA ASP A 91 -8.20 -27.38 15.74
C ASP A 91 -8.62 -27.10 14.29
N ALA A 92 -8.26 -25.90 13.79
CA ALA A 92 -8.23 -25.61 12.37
C ALA A 92 -6.83 -25.12 11.97
N ALA A 93 -6.15 -25.92 11.15
CA ALA A 93 -4.79 -25.70 10.67
C ALA A 93 -4.63 -24.38 9.89
N ALA A 94 -3.52 -23.68 10.15
CA ALA A 94 -3.17 -22.38 9.58
C ALA A 94 -3.02 -22.38 8.04
N PRO A 95 -3.44 -21.32 7.31
CA PRO A 95 -3.15 -21.19 5.89
C PRO A 95 -1.72 -20.68 5.65
N LYS A 96 -0.96 -21.40 4.81
CA LYS A 96 0.41 -21.03 4.36
C LYS A 96 0.39 -19.71 3.55
N ARG A 97 1.25 -18.75 3.94
CA ARG A 97 1.45 -17.46 3.23
C ARG A 97 2.11 -17.66 1.85
N LEU A 98 1.65 -16.93 0.84
CA LEU A 98 2.24 -16.90 -0.52
C LEU A 98 3.34 -15.81 -0.64
N PRO A 99 4.35 -15.99 -1.51
CA PRO A 99 5.50 -15.08 -1.67
C PRO A 99 5.15 -13.78 -2.41
N ARG A 100 5.76 -12.65 -1.98
CA ARG A 100 5.70 -11.34 -2.67
C ARG A 100 6.89 -11.18 -3.64
N LEU A 101 6.64 -10.74 -4.88
CA LEU A 101 7.69 -10.37 -5.84
C LEU A 101 7.77 -8.84 -5.97
N ALA A 102 8.96 -8.27 -5.78
CA ALA A 102 9.24 -6.84 -5.99
C ALA A 102 10.36 -6.68 -7.03
N ALA A 103 10.18 -5.78 -7.98
CA ALA A 103 11.17 -5.44 -9.01
C ALA A 103 11.47 -3.93 -8.97
N GLN A 104 12.75 -3.56 -8.99
CA GLN A 104 13.22 -2.18 -9.07
C GLN A 104 13.59 -1.86 -10.52
N LEU A 105 12.94 -0.86 -11.11
CA LEU A 105 13.17 -0.43 -12.49
C LEU A 105 13.59 1.02 -12.51
N SER A 106 14.53 1.43 -13.35
CA SER A 106 14.87 2.85 -13.51
C SER A 106 13.73 3.63 -14.16
N ALA A 107 13.58 4.92 -13.83
CA ALA A 107 12.56 5.80 -14.41
C ALA A 107 12.69 5.97 -15.94
N SER A 108 13.90 5.72 -16.49
CA SER A 108 14.13 5.64 -17.94
C SER A 108 13.30 4.53 -18.61
N TRP A 109 12.86 3.51 -17.87
CA TRP A 109 11.99 2.45 -18.39
C TRP A 109 10.61 2.98 -18.81
N LEU A 110 10.12 4.08 -18.22
CA LEU A 110 8.84 4.70 -18.64
C LEU A 110 8.89 5.25 -20.07
N VAL A 111 10.08 5.58 -20.56
CA VAL A 111 10.30 6.05 -21.95
C VAL A 111 10.60 4.88 -22.87
N TRP A 112 11.47 3.96 -22.44
CA TRP A 112 11.89 2.83 -23.28
C TRP A 112 10.82 1.75 -23.43
N ALA A 113 9.96 1.51 -22.42
CA ALA A 113 8.94 0.47 -22.49
C ALA A 113 7.88 0.71 -23.59
N PRO A 114 7.30 1.93 -23.75
CA PRO A 114 6.46 2.24 -24.89
C PRO A 114 7.20 2.10 -26.22
N VAL A 115 8.46 2.57 -26.32
CA VAL A 115 9.26 2.47 -27.55
C VAL A 115 9.44 1.01 -27.96
N ILE A 116 9.91 0.15 -27.04
CA ILE A 116 10.08 -1.29 -27.28
C ILE A 116 8.75 -1.94 -27.66
N TRP A 117 7.66 -1.57 -26.99
CA TRP A 117 6.33 -2.10 -27.27
C TRP A 117 5.87 -1.72 -28.69
N PHE A 118 5.99 -0.44 -29.08
CA PHE A 118 5.63 0.05 -30.42
C PHE A 118 6.52 -0.58 -31.50
N THR A 119 7.82 -0.73 -31.25
CA THR A 119 8.74 -1.39 -32.18
C THR A 119 8.32 -2.84 -32.42
N GLY A 120 8.06 -3.61 -31.36
CA GLY A 120 7.62 -5.01 -31.50
C GLY A 120 6.27 -5.14 -32.21
N MET A 121 5.30 -4.27 -31.89
CA MET A 121 4.01 -4.23 -32.60
C MET A 121 4.21 -3.93 -34.09
N THR A 122 5.04 -2.94 -34.41
CA THR A 122 5.33 -2.52 -35.78
C THR A 122 6.02 -3.63 -36.57
N LEU A 123 6.98 -4.34 -35.98
CA LEU A 123 7.65 -5.48 -36.62
C LEU A 123 6.67 -6.61 -36.94
N VAL A 124 5.77 -6.98 -36.01
CA VAL A 124 4.76 -8.02 -36.25
C VAL A 124 3.77 -7.61 -37.33
N LEU A 125 3.31 -6.34 -37.32
CA LEU A 125 2.41 -5.82 -38.34
C LEU A 125 3.08 -5.66 -39.71
N ALA A 126 4.33 -5.20 -39.75
CA ALA A 126 5.12 -5.09 -40.97
C ALA A 126 5.35 -6.47 -41.59
N TYR A 127 5.69 -7.48 -40.78
CA TYR A 127 5.80 -8.87 -41.24
C TYR A 127 4.48 -9.40 -41.79
N ALA A 128 3.36 -9.17 -41.08
CA ALA A 128 2.03 -9.53 -41.57
C ALA A 128 1.66 -8.79 -42.88
N ALA A 129 2.09 -7.54 -43.02
CA ALA A 129 1.89 -6.74 -44.22
C ALA A 129 2.71 -7.27 -45.40
N VAL A 130 3.96 -7.68 -45.19
CA VAL A 130 4.79 -8.37 -46.20
C VAL A 130 4.09 -9.62 -46.71
N GLY A 131 3.52 -10.44 -45.81
CA GLY A 131 2.71 -11.59 -46.19
C GLY A 131 1.51 -11.22 -47.08
N ARG A 132 0.81 -10.11 -46.77
CA ARG A 132 -0.29 -9.61 -47.61
C ARG A 132 0.19 -9.04 -48.95
N VAL A 133 1.36 -8.41 -49.01
CA VAL A 133 1.95 -7.90 -50.25
C VAL A 133 2.41 -9.05 -51.14
N GLN A 134 3.01 -10.10 -50.59
CA GLN A 134 3.35 -11.33 -51.32
C GLN A 134 2.10 -11.99 -51.89
N LEU A 135 1.02 -12.10 -51.12
CA LEU A 135 -0.27 -12.62 -51.60
C LEU A 135 -0.88 -11.73 -52.70
N ARG A 136 -0.73 -10.40 -52.61
CA ARG A 136 -1.14 -9.48 -53.69
C ARG A 136 -0.32 -9.69 -54.96
N SER A 137 0.98 -9.93 -54.83
CA SER A 137 1.86 -10.23 -55.98
C SER A 137 1.48 -11.57 -56.63
N ILE A 138 1.22 -12.62 -55.83
CA ILE A 138 0.72 -13.92 -56.33
C ILE A 138 -0.63 -13.74 -57.04
N ARG A 139 -1.54 -12.93 -56.49
CA ARG A 139 -2.81 -12.60 -57.15
C ARG A 139 -2.61 -11.91 -58.49
N GLN A 140 -1.67 -10.96 -58.60
CA GLN A 140 -1.40 -10.28 -59.88
C GLN A 140 -0.87 -11.24 -60.95
N ARG A 141 -0.20 -12.33 -60.53
CA ARG A 141 0.29 -13.41 -61.40
C ARG A 141 -0.71 -14.56 -61.61
N SER A 142 -1.88 -14.49 -60.96
CA SER A 142 -2.92 -15.52 -61.07
C SER A 142 -3.90 -15.19 -62.20
N ARG A 143 -4.32 -16.20 -62.94
CA ARG A 143 -5.31 -16.07 -64.02
C ARG A 143 -6.71 -16.39 -63.48
N PRO A 144 -7.74 -15.61 -63.83
CA PRO A 144 -9.11 -15.98 -63.47
C PRO A 144 -9.50 -17.28 -64.18
N ILE A 145 -10.10 -18.22 -63.44
CA ILE A 145 -10.63 -19.45 -64.04
C ILE A 145 -12.04 -19.13 -64.55
N SER A 146 -12.20 -19.18 -65.88
CA SER A 146 -13.48 -18.97 -66.56
C SER A 146 -14.05 -20.25 -67.19
N SER A 147 -13.42 -21.42 -66.96
CA SER A 147 -13.93 -22.70 -67.43
C SER A 147 -15.33 -22.98 -66.87
N GLY A 148 -16.25 -23.44 -67.73
CA GLY A 148 -17.65 -23.68 -67.36
C GLY A 148 -17.82 -24.63 -66.17
N GLU A 149 -17.08 -25.74 -66.14
CA GLU A 149 -17.19 -26.77 -65.08
C GLU A 149 -16.88 -26.25 -63.68
N TRP A 150 -15.77 -25.52 -63.52
CA TRP A 150 -15.39 -24.93 -62.23
C TRP A 150 -16.35 -23.83 -61.78
N THR A 151 -16.89 -23.07 -62.72
CA THR A 151 -17.85 -21.99 -62.44
C THR A 151 -19.19 -22.58 -61.99
N THR A 152 -19.67 -23.64 -62.66
CA THR A 152 -20.88 -24.36 -62.28
C THR A 152 -20.72 -25.00 -60.90
N LEU A 153 -19.61 -25.72 -60.65
CA LEU A 153 -19.32 -26.34 -59.36
C LEU A 153 -19.21 -25.30 -58.23
N LEU A 154 -18.60 -24.14 -58.49
CA LEU A 154 -18.53 -23.03 -57.53
C LEU A 154 -19.93 -22.50 -57.17
N GLN A 155 -20.79 -22.30 -58.17
CA GLN A 155 -22.15 -21.82 -57.95
C GLN A 155 -23.01 -22.84 -57.19
N GLU A 156 -22.90 -24.12 -57.53
CA GLU A 156 -23.57 -25.22 -56.82
C GLU A 156 -23.17 -25.26 -55.35
N LEU A 157 -21.86 -25.29 -55.07
CA LEU A 157 -21.37 -25.34 -53.69
C LEU A 157 -21.64 -24.05 -52.91
N CYS A 158 -21.65 -22.89 -53.57
CA CYS A 158 -22.05 -21.63 -52.93
C CYS A 158 -23.53 -21.63 -52.55
N ARG A 159 -24.41 -22.23 -53.37
CA ARG A 159 -25.83 -22.43 -53.02
C ARG A 159 -25.98 -23.43 -51.89
N GLU A 160 -25.28 -24.57 -51.95
CA GLU A 160 -25.28 -25.60 -50.90
C GLU A 160 -24.85 -25.03 -49.53
N LEU A 161 -23.78 -24.23 -49.49
CA LEU A 161 -23.27 -23.61 -48.28
C LEU A 161 -23.94 -22.28 -47.89
N ASN A 162 -24.93 -21.82 -48.66
CA ASN A 162 -25.61 -20.52 -48.47
C ASN A 162 -24.66 -19.32 -48.43
N ILE A 163 -23.68 -19.26 -49.34
CA ILE A 163 -22.71 -18.16 -49.45
C ILE A 163 -23.28 -17.08 -50.37
N ARG A 164 -23.66 -15.93 -49.80
CA ARG A 164 -24.21 -14.78 -50.56
C ARG A 164 -23.16 -13.81 -51.10
N ARG A 165 -21.88 -13.99 -50.75
CA ARG A 165 -20.79 -13.10 -51.15
C ARG A 165 -20.23 -13.52 -52.52
N PRO A 166 -19.81 -12.58 -53.38
CA PRO A 166 -19.18 -12.92 -54.65
C PRO A 166 -17.79 -13.53 -54.41
N VAL A 167 -17.68 -14.85 -54.60
CA VAL A 167 -16.42 -15.59 -54.54
C VAL A 167 -15.76 -15.58 -55.91
N ARG A 168 -14.46 -15.23 -55.98
CA ARG A 168 -13.68 -15.29 -57.22
C ARG A 168 -12.80 -16.52 -57.22
N LEU A 169 -12.77 -17.24 -58.33
CA LEU A 169 -11.86 -18.36 -58.54
C LEU A 169 -10.69 -17.91 -59.42
N ALA A 170 -9.46 -18.23 -58.98
CA ALA A 170 -8.24 -17.93 -59.72
C ALA A 170 -7.28 -19.12 -59.69
N GLN A 171 -6.45 -19.26 -60.71
CA GLN A 171 -5.40 -20.25 -60.80
C GLN A 171 -4.03 -19.60 -60.65
N SER A 172 -3.17 -20.19 -59.82
CA SER A 172 -1.76 -19.80 -59.71
C SER A 172 -0.93 -20.53 -60.76
N GLU A 173 0.08 -19.86 -61.31
CA GLU A 173 1.09 -20.50 -62.16
C GLU A 173 2.08 -21.34 -61.32
N ASP A 174 2.19 -21.08 -60.01
CA ASP A 174 3.05 -21.81 -59.08
C ASP A 174 2.36 -23.07 -58.48
N PRO A 175 3.10 -24.15 -58.16
CA PRO A 175 2.57 -25.36 -57.52
C PRO A 175 2.35 -25.13 -56.01
N LEU A 176 1.41 -24.24 -55.69
CA LEU A 176 1.00 -23.88 -54.34
C LEU A 176 -0.20 -24.73 -53.89
N ILE A 177 -0.31 -24.98 -52.59
CA ILE A 177 -1.52 -25.60 -52.02
C ILE A 177 -2.73 -24.69 -52.29
N PRO A 178 -3.96 -25.23 -52.49
CA PRO A 178 -5.17 -24.41 -52.54
C PRO A 178 -5.27 -23.45 -51.35
N MET A 179 -5.66 -22.20 -51.62
CA MET A 179 -5.73 -21.16 -50.59
C MET A 179 -6.88 -20.20 -50.81
N THR A 180 -7.63 -19.93 -49.74
CA THR A 180 -8.63 -18.86 -49.68
C THR A 180 -8.06 -17.61 -49.01
N TRP A 181 -8.29 -16.43 -49.61
CA TRP A 181 -7.92 -15.16 -48.98
C TRP A 181 -8.94 -14.04 -49.20
N GLY A 182 -9.02 -13.13 -48.22
CA GLY A 182 -9.96 -12.00 -48.20
C GLY A 182 -11.31 -12.35 -47.58
N TRP A 183 -11.97 -11.36 -46.96
CA TRP A 183 -13.27 -11.57 -46.29
C TRP A 183 -14.47 -10.83 -46.92
N LEU A 184 -14.26 -9.67 -47.57
CA LEU A 184 -15.32 -8.92 -48.28
C LEU A 184 -15.55 -9.44 -49.70
N ARG A 185 -14.46 -9.71 -50.44
CA ARG A 185 -14.45 -10.31 -51.78
C ARG A 185 -13.48 -11.49 -51.76
N PRO A 186 -13.89 -12.64 -51.21
CA PRO A 186 -13.02 -13.80 -51.04
C PRO A 186 -12.55 -14.32 -52.40
N VAL A 187 -11.28 -14.68 -52.47
CA VAL A 187 -10.66 -15.28 -53.65
C VAL A 187 -10.16 -16.66 -53.26
N VAL A 188 -10.58 -17.68 -54.00
CA VAL A 188 -10.08 -19.06 -53.89
C VAL A 188 -9.04 -19.25 -54.99
N LEU A 189 -7.81 -19.57 -54.58
CA LEU A 189 -6.68 -19.82 -55.47
C LEU A 189 -6.45 -21.33 -55.60
N LEU A 190 -6.42 -21.84 -56.83
CA LEU A 190 -6.12 -23.24 -57.15
C LEU A 190 -4.72 -23.38 -57.77
N PRO A 191 -4.03 -24.52 -57.59
CA PRO A 191 -2.72 -24.79 -58.20
C PRO A 191 -2.75 -24.92 -59.73
N SER A 192 -1.59 -24.74 -60.36
CA SER A 192 -1.31 -25.23 -61.71
C SER A 192 -1.41 -26.76 -61.70
N GLY A 193 -2.32 -27.32 -62.51
CA GLY A 193 -2.66 -28.75 -62.52
C GLY A 193 -3.97 -29.13 -61.81
N ALA A 194 -4.68 -28.17 -61.21
CA ALA A 194 -6.02 -28.43 -60.65
C ALA A 194 -7.05 -28.88 -61.70
N GLU A 195 -6.86 -28.47 -62.96
CA GLU A 195 -7.73 -28.86 -64.07
C GLU A 195 -7.66 -30.37 -64.37
N GLU A 196 -6.58 -31.06 -64.06
CA GLU A 196 -6.45 -32.50 -64.31
C GLU A 196 -7.03 -33.36 -63.17
N TRP A 197 -7.55 -32.71 -62.11
CA TRP A 197 -8.10 -33.44 -60.98
C TRP A 197 -9.41 -34.13 -61.32
N PRO A 198 -9.63 -35.36 -60.81
CA PRO A 198 -10.93 -36.02 -60.86
C PRO A 198 -12.04 -35.14 -60.26
N GLN A 199 -13.26 -35.25 -60.79
CA GLN A 199 -14.41 -34.43 -60.37
C GLN A 199 -14.65 -34.47 -58.86
N GLU A 200 -14.50 -35.65 -58.24
CA GLU A 200 -14.61 -35.84 -56.80
C GLU A 200 -13.58 -35.01 -56.01
N ARG A 201 -12.32 -35.02 -56.45
CA ARG A 201 -11.25 -34.22 -55.84
C ARG A 201 -11.50 -32.72 -55.98
N ARG A 202 -11.97 -32.29 -57.15
CA ARG A 202 -12.34 -30.88 -57.39
C ARG A 202 -13.42 -30.41 -56.43
N ARG A 203 -14.48 -31.21 -56.26
CA ARG A 203 -15.59 -30.93 -55.33
C ARG A 203 -15.12 -30.85 -53.88
N ILE A 204 -14.34 -31.83 -53.42
CA ILE A 204 -13.85 -31.90 -52.04
C ILE A 204 -12.97 -30.70 -51.68
N VAL A 205 -12.00 -30.37 -52.54
CA VAL A 205 -11.08 -29.24 -52.31
C VAL A 205 -11.83 -27.92 -52.31
N LEU A 206 -12.73 -27.72 -53.29
CA LEU A 206 -13.49 -26.47 -53.38
C LEU A 206 -14.47 -26.32 -52.22
N LEU A 207 -15.09 -27.41 -51.75
CA LEU A 207 -15.95 -27.41 -50.57
C LEU A 207 -15.18 -27.02 -49.30
N HIS A 208 -13.95 -27.51 -49.13
CA HIS A 208 -13.05 -27.13 -48.03
C HIS A 208 -12.71 -25.64 -48.05
N GLU A 209 -12.32 -25.11 -49.20
CA GLU A 209 -11.98 -23.69 -49.36
C GLU A 209 -13.20 -22.77 -49.17
N LEU A 210 -14.37 -23.17 -49.67
CA LEU A 210 -15.62 -22.45 -49.45
C LEU A 210 -16.10 -22.50 -47.99
N ALA A 211 -15.76 -23.56 -47.25
CA ALA A 211 -16.01 -23.62 -45.80
C ALA A 211 -15.28 -22.49 -45.06
N HIS A 212 -14.03 -22.17 -45.43
CA HIS A 212 -13.30 -21.02 -44.89
C HIS A 212 -14.00 -19.69 -45.20
N VAL A 213 -14.53 -19.55 -46.43
CA VAL A 213 -15.33 -18.37 -46.79
C VAL A 213 -16.56 -18.28 -45.88
N ARG A 214 -17.38 -19.33 -45.83
CA ARG A 214 -18.65 -19.38 -45.10
C ARG A 214 -18.51 -19.03 -43.62
N ARG A 215 -17.39 -19.39 -43.01
CA ARG A 215 -17.09 -19.17 -41.58
C ARG A 215 -16.36 -17.86 -41.25
N TRP A 216 -16.07 -17.03 -42.26
CA TRP A 216 -15.35 -15.76 -42.08
C TRP A 216 -13.93 -15.92 -41.55
N ASP A 217 -13.28 -17.03 -41.87
CA ASP A 217 -11.99 -17.41 -41.29
C ASP A 217 -10.86 -16.41 -41.56
N CYS A 218 -10.88 -15.74 -42.71
CA CYS A 218 -9.94 -14.66 -43.02
C CYS A 218 -10.09 -13.44 -42.07
N PHE A 219 -11.30 -13.15 -41.63
CA PHE A 219 -11.60 -12.07 -40.71
C PHE A 219 -11.19 -12.43 -39.29
N THR A 220 -11.55 -13.63 -38.82
CA THR A 220 -11.18 -14.13 -37.48
C THR A 220 -9.66 -14.24 -37.34
N GLN A 221 -8.96 -14.70 -38.38
CA GLN A 221 -7.50 -14.71 -38.44
C GLN A 221 -6.88 -13.30 -38.34
N THR A 222 -7.55 -12.29 -38.90
CA THR A 222 -7.07 -10.91 -38.85
C THR A 222 -7.19 -10.32 -37.45
N ILE A 223 -8.30 -10.58 -36.74
CA ILE A 223 -8.45 -10.23 -35.32
C ILE A 223 -7.34 -10.87 -34.49
N ALA A 224 -7.11 -12.18 -34.66
CA ALA A 224 -6.04 -12.87 -33.94
C ALA A 224 -4.66 -12.28 -34.23
N THR A 225 -4.39 -11.86 -35.48
CA THR A 225 -3.13 -11.22 -35.86
C THR A 225 -2.94 -9.86 -35.19
N ILE A 226 -3.99 -9.05 -35.12
CA ILE A 226 -3.96 -7.74 -34.44
C ILE A 226 -3.71 -7.93 -32.93
N VAL A 227 -4.44 -8.85 -32.30
CA VAL A 227 -4.25 -9.15 -30.88
C VAL A 227 -2.83 -9.66 -30.61
N CYS A 228 -2.29 -10.52 -31.45
CA CYS A 228 -0.91 -10.98 -31.29
C CYS A 228 0.13 -9.90 -31.58
N ALA A 229 -0.18 -8.89 -32.39
CA ALA A 229 0.70 -7.73 -32.56
C ALA A 229 0.71 -6.84 -31.31
N LEU A 230 -0.46 -6.60 -30.69
CA LEU A 230 -0.58 -5.82 -29.45
C LEU A 230 0.07 -6.52 -28.25
N TYR A 231 -0.04 -7.85 -28.21
CA TYR A 231 0.49 -8.71 -27.16
C TYR A 231 1.65 -9.58 -27.65
N TRP A 232 2.51 -9.02 -28.52
CA TRP A 232 3.59 -9.77 -29.20
C TRP A 232 4.53 -10.49 -28.24
N PHE A 233 4.75 -9.93 -27.05
CA PHE A 233 5.59 -10.49 -26.00
C PHE A 233 4.92 -11.65 -25.21
N ASN A 234 3.61 -11.88 -25.38
CA ASN A 234 2.85 -12.84 -24.55
C ASN A 234 2.67 -14.21 -25.25
N PRO A 235 3.42 -15.26 -24.89
CA PRO A 235 3.37 -16.56 -25.56
C PRO A 235 2.01 -17.28 -25.44
N VAL A 236 1.20 -16.97 -24.42
CA VAL A 236 -0.13 -17.56 -24.24
C VAL A 236 -1.10 -17.08 -25.31
N VAL A 237 -0.98 -15.83 -25.73
CA VAL A 237 -1.80 -15.26 -26.82
C VAL A 237 -1.46 -15.96 -28.14
N TRP A 238 -0.17 -16.16 -28.42
CA TRP A 238 0.29 -16.93 -29.58
C TRP A 238 -0.20 -18.39 -29.55
N LEU A 239 -0.21 -19.03 -28.38
CA LEU A 239 -0.73 -20.39 -28.23
C LEU A 239 -2.25 -20.44 -28.45
N ALA A 240 -3.01 -19.49 -27.90
CA ALA A 240 -4.45 -19.40 -28.09
C ALA A 240 -4.81 -19.22 -29.57
N ALA A 241 -4.10 -18.33 -30.27
CA ALA A 241 -4.28 -18.13 -31.70
C ALA A 241 -3.84 -19.35 -32.54
N ARG A 242 -2.78 -20.08 -32.15
CA ARG A 242 -2.44 -21.39 -32.75
C ARG A 242 -3.56 -22.42 -32.54
N ARG A 243 -4.12 -22.52 -31.33
CA ARG A 243 -5.25 -23.41 -31.04
C ARG A 243 -6.49 -23.03 -31.83
N MET A 244 -6.79 -21.73 -31.94
CA MET A 244 -7.86 -21.21 -32.79
C MET A 244 -7.68 -21.64 -34.25
N SER A 245 -6.45 -21.60 -34.77
CA SER A 245 -6.13 -22.07 -36.14
C SER A 245 -6.29 -23.58 -36.30
N VAL A 246 -5.95 -24.40 -35.29
CA VAL A 246 -6.14 -25.85 -35.35
C VAL A 246 -7.63 -26.21 -35.36
N GLU A 247 -8.42 -25.57 -34.49
CA GLU A 247 -9.88 -25.80 -34.48
C GLU A 247 -10.57 -25.23 -35.72
N ARG A 248 -9.97 -24.20 -36.35
CA ARG A 248 -10.43 -23.66 -37.63
C ARG A 248 -10.40 -24.74 -38.71
N GLU A 249 -9.24 -25.37 -38.93
CA GLU A 249 -9.09 -26.42 -39.95
C GLU A 249 -10.03 -27.60 -39.69
N ARG A 250 -10.10 -28.07 -38.44
CA ARG A 250 -10.99 -29.19 -38.07
C ARG A 250 -12.46 -28.89 -38.32
N ALA A 251 -12.89 -27.65 -38.11
CA ALA A 251 -14.28 -27.28 -38.36
C ALA A 251 -14.59 -27.05 -39.85
N CYS A 252 -13.58 -26.81 -40.69
CA CYS A 252 -13.74 -26.91 -42.15
C CYS A 252 -13.80 -28.37 -42.58
N ASP A 253 -12.93 -29.23 -42.04
CA ASP A 253 -12.97 -30.68 -42.24
C ASP A 253 -14.36 -31.26 -41.87
N ASP A 254 -14.90 -30.85 -40.72
CA ASP A 254 -16.25 -31.26 -40.28
C ASP A 254 -17.33 -30.84 -41.28
N LEU A 255 -17.26 -29.64 -41.87
CA LEU A 255 -18.22 -29.18 -42.88
C LEU A 255 -18.15 -30.00 -44.17
N VAL A 256 -16.95 -30.40 -44.59
CA VAL A 256 -16.77 -31.28 -45.75
C VAL A 256 -17.40 -32.65 -45.51
N LEU A 257 -17.24 -33.20 -44.30
CA LEU A 257 -17.84 -34.48 -43.92
C LEU A 257 -19.38 -34.42 -43.83
N HIS A 258 -19.98 -33.28 -43.47
CA HIS A 258 -21.44 -33.10 -43.54
C HIS A 258 -21.96 -32.99 -44.97
N GLY A 259 -21.11 -32.58 -45.93
CA GLY A 259 -21.41 -32.54 -47.36
C GLY A 259 -21.47 -33.93 -48.04
N GLY A 260 -21.50 -35.02 -47.25
CA GLY A 260 -21.67 -36.38 -47.75
C GLY A 260 -20.39 -37.12 -48.15
N CYS A 261 -19.21 -36.54 -47.91
CA CYS A 261 -17.93 -37.17 -48.24
C CYS A 261 -17.54 -38.26 -47.22
N LYS A 262 -17.09 -39.42 -47.71
CA LYS A 262 -16.59 -40.50 -46.85
C LYS A 262 -15.27 -40.08 -46.17
N PRO A 263 -15.11 -40.28 -44.84
CA PRO A 263 -13.90 -39.86 -44.12
C PRO A 263 -12.57 -40.40 -44.68
N SER A 264 -12.54 -41.64 -45.18
CA SER A 264 -11.33 -42.26 -45.73
C SER A 264 -10.92 -41.69 -47.09
N ASP A 265 -11.89 -41.39 -47.95
CA ASP A 265 -11.65 -40.83 -49.29
C ASP A 265 -11.15 -39.38 -49.13
N TYR A 266 -11.76 -38.62 -48.23
CA TYR A 266 -11.31 -37.28 -47.87
C TYR A 266 -9.87 -37.26 -47.31
N ALA A 267 -9.56 -38.13 -46.35
CA ALA A 267 -8.22 -38.21 -45.77
C ALA A 267 -7.16 -38.58 -46.82
N SER A 268 -7.49 -39.47 -47.76
CA SER A 268 -6.60 -39.88 -48.85
C SER A 268 -6.30 -38.71 -49.80
N HIS A 269 -7.32 -37.94 -50.19
CA HIS A 269 -7.14 -36.76 -51.02
C HIS A 269 -6.31 -35.67 -50.32
N LEU A 270 -6.49 -35.45 -49.01
CA LEU A 270 -5.66 -34.49 -48.25
C LEU A 270 -4.18 -34.90 -48.21
N VAL A 271 -3.89 -36.20 -48.05
CA VAL A 271 -2.50 -36.72 -48.06
C VAL A 271 -1.87 -36.54 -49.44
N GLU A 272 -2.62 -36.80 -50.50
CA GLU A 272 -2.13 -36.67 -51.87
C GLU A 272 -1.81 -35.20 -52.23
N ILE A 273 -2.71 -34.27 -51.89
CA ILE A 273 -2.48 -32.83 -52.08
C ILE A 273 -1.25 -32.35 -51.29
N ALA A 274 -1.10 -32.81 -50.05
CA ALA A 274 0.05 -32.46 -49.22
C ALA A 274 1.39 -33.03 -49.74
N ARG A 275 1.36 -34.15 -50.48
CA ARG A 275 2.55 -34.73 -51.13
C ARG A 275 2.94 -33.99 -52.40
N THR A 276 1.95 -33.56 -53.19
CA THR A 276 2.14 -32.95 -54.51
C THR A 276 2.57 -31.48 -54.44
N PHE A 277 2.10 -30.71 -53.43
CA PHE A 277 2.34 -29.26 -53.36
C PHE A 277 3.16 -28.88 -52.11
N ARG A 278 4.43 -28.48 -52.30
CA ARG A 278 5.42 -28.31 -51.21
C ARG A 278 5.76 -26.88 -50.78
N ARG A 279 5.28 -25.82 -51.46
CA ARG A 279 5.67 -24.44 -51.13
C ARG A 279 4.53 -23.66 -50.50
N VAL A 280 4.73 -23.22 -49.25
CA VAL A 280 3.94 -22.14 -48.61
C VAL A 280 4.88 -20.95 -48.42
N PRO A 281 4.55 -19.73 -48.87
CA PRO A 281 5.39 -18.56 -48.61
C PRO A 281 5.55 -18.33 -47.11
N GLN A 282 6.79 -18.42 -46.60
CA GLN A 282 7.10 -18.32 -45.17
C GLN A 282 6.62 -17.00 -44.53
N ALA A 283 6.54 -15.89 -45.29
CA ALA A 283 6.07 -14.60 -44.77
C ALA A 283 4.54 -14.46 -44.73
N ALA A 284 3.80 -15.24 -45.54
CA ALA A 284 2.34 -15.33 -45.43
C ALA A 284 1.90 -16.24 -44.26
N ALA A 285 2.79 -17.14 -43.85
CA ALA A 285 2.67 -17.98 -42.68
C ALA A 285 3.34 -17.32 -41.46
N ILE A 286 2.67 -16.33 -40.84
CA ILE A 286 3.03 -15.92 -39.48
C ILE A 286 3.18 -17.17 -38.60
N ALA A 287 4.11 -17.13 -37.64
CA ALA A 287 4.47 -18.15 -36.66
C ALA A 287 3.30 -18.75 -35.80
N MET A 288 2.05 -18.53 -36.20
CA MET A 288 0.82 -19.14 -35.67
C MET A 288 0.13 -20.09 -36.65
N ALA A 289 0.62 -20.19 -37.89
CA ALA A 289 0.19 -21.16 -38.88
C ALA A 289 1.38 -22.05 -39.30
N ARG A 290 2.10 -22.63 -38.32
CA ARG A 290 2.71 -23.93 -38.59
C ARG A 290 1.56 -24.93 -38.65
N SER A 291 1.00 -25.15 -39.83
CA SER A 291 0.21 -26.35 -40.06
C SER A 291 1.11 -27.43 -40.66
N PRO A 292 1.78 -28.24 -39.81
CA PRO A 292 2.03 -29.62 -40.18
C PRO A 292 1.40 -30.48 -39.09
N GLN A 293 0.08 -30.50 -39.04
CA GLN A 293 -0.67 -31.44 -38.22
C GLN A 293 -1.64 -32.23 -39.10
N LEU A 294 -1.22 -32.55 -40.33
CA LEU A 294 -1.95 -33.45 -41.23
C LEU A 294 -2.33 -34.75 -40.50
N HIS A 295 -1.41 -35.31 -39.72
CA HIS A 295 -1.67 -36.44 -38.83
C HIS A 295 -2.84 -36.20 -37.84
N GLN A 296 -2.87 -35.03 -37.19
CA GLN A 296 -3.96 -34.71 -36.23
C GLN A 296 -5.28 -34.41 -36.91
N ARG A 297 -5.27 -33.95 -38.17
CA ARG A 297 -6.47 -33.76 -39.00
C ARG A 297 -7.02 -35.12 -39.45
N ILE A 298 -6.16 -36.01 -39.95
CA ILE A 298 -6.55 -37.37 -40.35
C ILE A 298 -7.12 -38.14 -39.15
N ALA A 299 -6.44 -38.11 -38.00
CA ALA A 299 -6.95 -38.73 -36.78
C ALA A 299 -8.32 -38.15 -36.36
N ALA A 300 -8.50 -36.84 -36.51
CA ALA A 300 -9.76 -36.14 -36.20
C ALA A 300 -10.90 -36.48 -37.18
N ILE A 301 -10.60 -36.72 -38.46
CA ILE A 301 -11.55 -37.06 -39.53
C ILE A 301 -12.05 -38.51 -39.37
N VAL A 302 -11.13 -39.43 -39.04
CA VAL A 302 -11.41 -40.86 -38.88
C VAL A 302 -12.12 -41.18 -37.56
N ASP A 303 -12.00 -40.30 -36.55
CA ASP A 303 -12.71 -40.44 -35.29
C ASP A 303 -14.23 -40.19 -35.44
N GLY A 304 -15.00 -41.28 -35.47
CA GLY A 304 -16.47 -41.28 -35.56
C GLY A 304 -17.20 -40.98 -34.26
N SER A 305 -16.50 -40.91 -33.12
CA SER A 305 -17.12 -40.65 -31.82
C SER A 305 -17.38 -39.16 -31.54
N ARG A 306 -16.93 -38.28 -32.44
CA ARG A 306 -16.95 -36.83 -32.24
C ARG A 306 -18.28 -36.22 -32.66
N THR A 307 -18.78 -35.28 -31.86
CA THR A 307 -19.95 -34.49 -32.26
C THR A 307 -19.54 -33.45 -33.31
N ARG A 308 -20.23 -33.43 -34.46
CA ARG A 308 -19.83 -32.59 -35.61
C ARG A 308 -20.78 -31.38 -35.83
N GLY A 309 -21.96 -31.35 -35.20
CA GLY A 309 -22.94 -30.27 -35.36
C GLY A 309 -22.82 -29.11 -34.35
N LEU A 310 -23.34 -27.93 -34.71
CA LEU A 310 -23.61 -26.82 -33.76
C LEU A 310 -25.05 -26.91 -33.25
N ARG A 311 -25.25 -26.97 -31.93
CA ARG A 311 -26.56 -26.68 -31.31
C ARG A 311 -26.57 -25.19 -30.90
N PRO A 312 -27.34 -24.30 -31.55
CA PRO A 312 -27.31 -22.85 -31.30
C PRO A 312 -27.75 -22.47 -29.87
N VAL A 313 -28.60 -23.29 -29.24
CA VAL A 313 -29.00 -23.16 -27.82
C VAL A 313 -27.80 -23.30 -26.87
N ILE A 314 -26.80 -24.10 -27.22
CA ILE A 314 -25.56 -24.30 -26.44
C ILE A 314 -24.60 -23.11 -26.63
N ALA A 315 -24.62 -22.46 -27.81
CA ALA A 315 -23.80 -21.28 -28.10
C ALA A 315 -24.30 -20.00 -27.41
N LEU A 316 -25.63 -19.80 -27.29
CA LEU A 316 -26.22 -18.66 -26.57
C LEU A 316 -26.07 -18.79 -25.05
N SER A 317 -26.26 -19.98 -24.49
CA SER A 317 -26.00 -20.25 -23.07
C SER A 317 -24.50 -20.12 -22.73
N MET A 318 -23.60 -20.43 -23.66
CA MET A 318 -22.14 -20.18 -23.56
C MET A 318 -21.78 -18.69 -23.48
N ALA A 319 -22.39 -17.84 -24.32
CA ALA A 319 -22.16 -16.40 -24.28
C ALA A 319 -22.69 -15.78 -22.98
N GLY A 320 -23.87 -16.24 -22.52
CA GLY A 320 -24.46 -15.86 -21.24
C GLY A 320 -23.65 -16.32 -20.03
N ALA A 321 -23.00 -17.50 -20.07
CA ALA A 321 -22.16 -18.00 -18.98
C ALA A 321 -20.78 -17.33 -18.93
N ILE A 322 -20.19 -16.96 -20.07
CA ILE A 322 -18.92 -16.21 -20.10
C ILE A 322 -19.15 -14.74 -19.73
N ALA A 323 -20.21 -14.11 -20.25
CA ALA A 323 -20.62 -12.77 -19.81
C ALA A 323 -21.07 -12.78 -18.34
N GLY A 324 -21.82 -13.80 -17.93
CA GLY A 324 -22.27 -14.05 -16.57
C GLY A 324 -21.12 -14.34 -15.60
N PHE A 325 -20.06 -15.03 -16.01
CA PHE A 325 -18.86 -15.23 -15.19
C PHE A 325 -18.01 -13.95 -15.09
N VAL A 326 -17.92 -13.17 -16.17
CA VAL A 326 -17.34 -11.81 -16.15
C VAL A 326 -18.13 -10.88 -15.21
N VAL A 327 -19.44 -11.07 -15.09
CA VAL A 327 -20.33 -10.34 -14.16
C VAL A 327 -20.31 -10.90 -12.73
N CYS A 328 -20.31 -12.23 -12.54
CA CYS A 328 -20.36 -12.89 -11.22
C CYS A 328 -19.02 -12.86 -10.48
N VAL A 329 -17.88 -12.89 -11.18
CA VAL A 329 -16.59 -12.54 -10.59
C VAL A 329 -16.55 -11.05 -10.16
N GLY A 330 -17.50 -10.24 -10.64
CA GLY A 330 -17.75 -8.87 -10.17
C GLY A 330 -18.88 -8.67 -9.18
N GLY A 331 -19.66 -9.70 -8.90
CA GLY A 331 -20.92 -9.60 -8.17
C GLY A 331 -20.88 -10.15 -6.73
N CYS A 332 -19.80 -10.82 -6.32
CA CYS A 332 -19.63 -11.18 -4.91
C CYS A 332 -19.30 -9.93 -4.09
N LYS A 333 -20.34 -9.35 -3.48
CA LYS A 333 -20.28 -8.24 -2.53
C LYS A 333 -19.21 -8.46 -1.47
N ILE A 334 -18.17 -7.62 -1.51
CA ILE A 334 -17.22 -7.36 -0.43
C ILE A 334 -17.73 -6.11 0.33
N GLU A 335 -18.88 -6.20 1.00
CA GLU A 335 -19.46 -5.03 1.68
C GLU A 335 -18.68 -4.66 2.96
N THR A 336 -17.98 -5.61 3.60
CA THR A 336 -17.33 -5.37 4.91
C THR A 336 -15.94 -4.70 4.80
N THR A 337 -15.15 -5.01 3.75
CA THR A 337 -13.80 -4.42 3.58
C THR A 337 -13.83 -3.05 2.89
N GLN A 338 -14.79 -2.81 1.98
CA GLN A 338 -14.97 -1.50 1.35
C GLN A 338 -15.44 -0.45 2.36
N ARG A 339 -16.33 -0.80 3.30
CA ARG A 339 -16.76 0.14 4.34
C ARG A 339 -15.58 0.65 5.19
N GLY A 340 -14.72 -0.25 5.68
CA GLY A 340 -13.58 0.14 6.52
C GLY A 340 -12.48 0.94 5.80
N GLN A 341 -12.24 0.68 4.50
CA GLN A 341 -11.30 1.48 3.70
C GLN A 341 -11.90 2.82 3.27
N ASN A 342 -13.18 2.85 2.88
CA ASN A 342 -13.88 4.09 2.56
C ASN A 342 -13.99 5.00 3.80
N GLU A 343 -14.22 4.43 4.99
CA GLU A 343 -14.21 5.17 6.26
C GLU A 343 -12.82 5.73 6.57
N ALA A 344 -11.74 4.97 6.38
CA ALA A 344 -10.37 5.45 6.59
C ALA A 344 -9.96 6.54 5.59
N ASP A 345 -10.29 6.37 4.31
CA ASP A 345 -10.01 7.35 3.27
C ASP A 345 -10.83 8.63 3.47
N SER A 346 -12.11 8.50 3.84
CA SER A 346 -12.97 9.63 4.22
C SER A 346 -12.41 10.38 5.43
N LEU A 347 -12.00 9.66 6.47
CA LEU A 347 -11.42 10.27 7.66
C LEU A 347 -10.11 11.01 7.34
N ARG A 348 -9.25 10.42 6.51
CA ARG A 348 -8.03 11.08 6.02
C ARG A 348 -8.35 12.34 5.23
N GLN A 349 -9.36 12.32 4.36
CA GLN A 349 -9.79 13.50 3.62
C GLN A 349 -10.28 14.61 4.56
N GLN A 350 -11.04 14.27 5.61
CA GLN A 350 -11.48 15.24 6.62
C GLN A 350 -10.30 15.84 7.39
N GLN A 351 -9.33 15.02 7.79
CA GLN A 351 -8.10 15.47 8.46
C GLN A 351 -7.29 16.42 7.57
N VAL A 352 -7.06 16.06 6.30
CA VAL A 352 -6.35 16.93 5.35
C VAL A 352 -7.12 18.22 5.09
N ALA A 353 -8.45 18.17 4.97
CA ALA A 353 -9.26 19.38 4.81
C ALA A 353 -9.11 20.34 6.00
N ARG A 354 -9.03 19.82 7.23
CA ARG A 354 -8.75 20.63 8.41
C ARG A 354 -7.35 21.25 8.32
N LEU A 355 -6.34 20.48 7.91
CA LEU A 355 -4.97 20.98 7.73
C LEU A 355 -4.87 22.07 6.65
N GLN A 356 -5.67 22.01 5.57
CA GLN A 356 -5.71 23.06 4.55
C GLN A 356 -6.17 24.40 5.15
N VAL A 357 -7.25 24.39 5.92
CA VAL A 357 -7.77 25.59 6.61
C VAL A 357 -6.73 26.13 7.60
N PHE A 358 -6.14 25.26 8.41
CA PHE A 358 -5.07 25.63 9.34
C PHE A 358 -3.86 26.24 8.60
N SER A 359 -3.45 25.63 7.49
CA SER A 359 -2.31 26.10 6.68
C SER A 359 -2.56 27.48 6.08
N ALA A 360 -3.80 27.76 5.63
CA ALA A 360 -4.16 29.07 5.10
C ALA A 360 -4.10 30.15 6.19
N ALA A 361 -4.62 29.86 7.38
CA ALA A 361 -4.52 30.76 8.53
C ALA A 361 -3.05 31.02 8.92
N LYS A 362 -2.20 29.98 8.89
CA LYS A 362 -0.77 30.08 9.18
C LYS A 362 0.01 30.83 8.12
N GLU A 363 -0.33 30.67 6.85
CA GLU A 363 0.26 31.47 5.77
C GLU A 363 -0.05 32.96 5.98
N GLN A 364 -1.30 33.30 6.30
CA GLN A 364 -1.70 34.68 6.58
C GLN A 364 -0.95 35.23 7.81
N GLN A 365 -0.82 34.45 8.88
CA GLN A 365 -0.05 34.81 10.07
C GLN A 365 1.43 35.10 9.72
N SER A 366 2.08 34.21 8.98
CA SER A 366 3.48 34.37 8.57
C SER A 366 3.68 35.59 7.66
N ARG A 367 2.75 35.86 6.73
CA ARG A 367 2.80 37.04 5.87
C ARG A 367 2.67 38.33 6.67
N ALA A 368 1.79 38.36 7.66
CA ALA A 368 1.65 39.51 8.55
C ALA A 368 2.91 39.78 9.37
N TYR A 369 3.60 38.73 9.82
CA TYR A 369 4.88 38.88 10.53
C TYR A 369 5.99 39.38 9.61
N ALA A 370 6.16 38.79 8.42
CA ALA A 370 7.16 39.27 7.46
C ALA A 370 6.92 40.74 7.08
N ALA A 371 5.67 41.14 6.83
CA ALA A 371 5.32 42.52 6.52
C ALA A 371 5.64 43.50 7.67
N ARG A 372 5.43 43.07 8.92
CA ARG A 372 5.71 43.89 10.11
C ARG A 372 7.21 44.01 10.38
N ASP A 373 7.97 42.95 10.14
CA ASP A 373 9.42 42.92 10.33
C ASP A 373 10.18 43.61 9.16
N GLY A 374 9.47 44.01 8.10
CA GLY A 374 10.05 44.64 6.90
C GLY A 374 10.74 43.64 5.96
N ASP A 375 10.55 42.34 6.20
CA ASP A 375 11.20 41.26 5.48
C ASP A 375 10.36 40.79 4.27
N ALA A 376 11.05 40.45 3.18
CA ALA A 376 10.40 39.74 2.08
C ALA A 376 10.03 38.31 2.50
N PHE A 377 8.80 37.89 2.20
CA PHE A 377 8.35 36.55 2.54
C PHE A 377 9.14 35.50 1.74
N HIS A 378 9.93 34.67 2.43
CA HIS A 378 10.93 33.79 1.80
C HIS A 378 10.33 32.83 0.76
N PRO A 379 10.93 32.66 -0.45
CA PRO A 379 10.37 31.83 -1.52
C PRO A 379 10.12 30.37 -1.14
N ASP A 380 11.00 29.77 -0.32
CA ASP A 380 10.81 28.39 0.14
C ASP A 380 9.56 28.27 1.03
N PHE A 381 9.30 29.26 1.90
CA PHE A 381 8.10 29.27 2.74
C PHE A 381 6.84 29.50 1.89
N GLN A 382 6.90 30.33 0.85
CA GLN A 382 5.80 30.47 -0.12
C GLN A 382 5.47 29.15 -0.80
N ARG A 383 6.49 28.42 -1.27
CA ARG A 383 6.30 27.10 -1.90
C ARG A 383 5.70 26.09 -0.92
N PHE A 384 6.18 26.11 0.32
CA PHE A 384 5.68 25.25 1.40
C PHE A 384 4.20 25.51 1.68
N PHE A 385 3.80 26.76 1.96
CA PHE A 385 2.41 27.09 2.26
C PHE A 385 1.50 26.84 1.05
N LYS A 386 1.96 27.09 -0.18
CA LYS A 386 1.20 26.75 -1.40
C LYS A 386 0.89 25.26 -1.49
N ALA A 387 1.83 24.39 -1.11
CA ALA A 387 1.59 22.94 -1.07
C ALA A 387 0.63 22.57 0.08
N ALA A 388 0.83 23.15 1.26
CA ALA A 388 0.02 22.90 2.45
C ALA A 388 -1.44 23.34 2.29
N VAL A 389 -1.70 24.52 1.71
CA VAL A 389 -3.06 25.00 1.42
C VAL A 389 -3.76 24.13 0.37
N ARG A 390 -3.01 23.50 -0.54
CA ARG A 390 -3.56 22.55 -1.51
C ARG A 390 -3.82 21.16 -0.94
N GLY A 391 -3.37 20.85 0.27
CA GLY A 391 -3.46 19.51 0.85
C GLY A 391 -2.44 18.52 0.28
N ASP A 392 -1.38 19.00 -0.37
CA ASP A 392 -0.31 18.14 -0.90
C ASP A 392 0.67 17.75 0.22
N GLY A 393 0.23 16.85 1.09
CA GLY A 393 0.98 16.42 2.27
C GLY A 393 2.34 15.81 1.95
N VAL A 394 2.50 15.17 0.79
CA VAL A 394 3.79 14.57 0.36
C VAL A 394 4.80 15.67 0.03
N THR A 395 4.39 16.71 -0.69
CA THR A 395 5.27 17.85 -0.96
C THR A 395 5.62 18.59 0.33
N VAL A 396 4.65 18.76 1.25
CA VAL A 396 4.87 19.40 2.55
C VAL A 396 5.92 18.66 3.38
N THR A 397 5.78 17.33 3.55
CA THR A 397 6.74 16.55 4.35
C THR A 397 8.12 16.50 3.69
N ASN A 398 8.20 16.41 2.37
CA ASN A 398 9.48 16.45 1.64
C ASN A 398 10.19 17.81 1.76
N LEU A 399 9.45 18.92 1.69
CA LEU A 399 10.02 20.26 1.89
C LEU A 399 10.48 20.43 3.33
N TYR A 400 9.72 19.94 4.31
CA TYR A 400 10.15 19.97 5.70
C TYR A 400 11.43 19.14 5.94
N ASP A 401 11.56 17.98 5.32
CA ASP A 401 12.80 17.18 5.36
C ASP A 401 14.00 17.90 4.73
N ASP A 402 13.79 18.72 3.69
CA ASP A 402 14.82 19.61 3.15
C ASP A 402 15.15 20.75 4.11
N PHE A 403 14.13 21.39 4.70
CA PHE A 403 14.32 22.49 5.64
C PHE A 403 15.12 22.07 6.87
N LYS A 404 14.92 20.85 7.37
CA LYS A 404 15.73 20.30 8.48
C LYS A 404 17.22 20.27 8.18
N LYS A 405 17.63 20.07 6.91
CA LYS A 405 19.05 20.04 6.51
C LYS A 405 19.65 21.44 6.34
N ARG A 406 18.81 22.46 6.37
CA ARG A 406 19.11 23.84 5.96
C ARG A 406 18.91 24.85 7.10
N HIS A 407 18.05 24.57 8.06
CA HIS A 407 17.74 25.44 9.18
C HIS A 407 18.67 25.16 10.37
N GLY A 408 19.29 26.21 10.93
CA GLY A 408 20.29 26.11 12.02
C GLY A 408 19.80 25.51 13.34
N GLN A 409 18.50 25.28 13.50
CA GLN A 409 17.95 24.57 14.66
C GLN A 409 18.41 23.11 14.72
N TYR A 410 18.74 22.49 13.58
CA TYR A 410 19.11 21.07 13.52
C TYR A 410 20.62 20.91 13.41
N GLU A 411 21.15 19.93 14.14
CA GLU A 411 22.55 19.55 14.09
C GLU A 411 22.97 19.14 12.67
N ASN A 412 24.19 19.51 12.26
CA ASN A 412 24.75 19.26 10.93
C ASN A 412 23.98 19.91 9.75
N SER A 413 23.16 20.93 10.03
CA SER A 413 22.50 21.70 8.98
C SER A 413 23.47 22.69 8.29
N ARG A 414 23.15 23.05 7.04
CA ARG A 414 23.90 24.08 6.28
C ARG A 414 23.66 25.51 6.80
N ASN A 415 22.65 25.69 7.66
CA ASN A 415 22.25 26.97 8.22
C ASN A 415 22.06 28.09 7.17
N ASP A 416 21.43 27.75 6.04
CA ASP A 416 21.19 28.64 4.89
C ASP A 416 19.72 29.11 4.79
N LEU A 417 18.84 28.64 5.69
CA LEU A 417 17.46 29.13 5.83
C LEU A 417 17.38 30.25 6.89
N PRO A 418 16.58 31.30 6.66
CA PRO A 418 16.46 32.41 7.60
C PRO A 418 15.86 31.97 8.94
N HIS A 419 16.48 32.39 10.04
CA HIS A 419 15.93 32.28 11.40
C HIS A 419 14.96 33.43 11.68
N THR A 420 13.73 33.31 11.19
CA THR A 420 12.70 34.35 11.34
C THR A 420 11.51 33.87 12.16
N SER A 421 10.68 34.82 12.58
CA SER A 421 9.39 34.56 13.25
C SER A 421 8.42 33.70 12.39
N CYS A 422 8.68 33.56 11.09
CA CYS A 422 7.92 32.70 10.18
C CYS A 422 8.20 31.21 10.35
N TRP A 423 9.31 30.82 10.98
CA TRP A 423 9.69 29.42 11.16
C TRP A 423 8.70 28.65 12.04
N SER A 424 8.21 29.25 13.12
CA SER A 424 7.27 28.61 14.05
C SER A 424 5.95 28.16 13.38
N PRO A 425 5.26 29.02 12.59
CA PRO A 425 4.12 28.59 11.77
C PRO A 425 4.43 27.45 10.77
N VAL A 426 5.59 27.51 10.09
CA VAL A 426 6.01 26.46 9.15
C VAL A 426 6.16 25.12 9.87
N LEU A 427 6.81 25.15 11.03
CA LEU A 427 7.04 23.98 11.86
C LEU A 427 5.72 23.36 12.35
N GLU A 428 4.77 24.17 12.83
CA GLU A 428 3.45 23.68 13.26
C GLU A 428 2.67 22.99 12.12
N VAL A 429 2.65 23.58 10.93
CA VAL A 429 2.02 22.98 9.74
C VAL A 429 2.73 21.69 9.34
N ALA A 430 4.06 21.70 9.30
CA ALA A 430 4.84 20.54 8.89
C ALA A 430 4.62 19.34 9.82
N LEU A 431 4.58 19.58 11.13
CA LEU A 431 4.37 18.54 12.14
C LEU A 431 2.96 17.96 12.04
N ALA A 432 1.93 18.80 11.90
CA ALA A 432 0.57 18.31 11.74
C ALA A 432 0.39 17.48 10.45
N TYR A 433 1.00 17.90 9.34
CA TYR A 433 1.01 17.10 8.10
C TYR A 433 1.79 15.81 8.26
N TRP A 434 2.95 15.83 8.91
CA TRP A 434 3.73 14.62 9.16
C TRP A 434 2.91 13.58 9.92
N ASP A 435 2.23 14.00 10.99
CA ASP A 435 1.46 13.11 11.86
C ASP A 435 0.25 12.50 11.15
N VAL A 436 -0.49 13.31 10.38
CA VAL A 436 -1.64 12.85 9.59
C VAL A 436 -1.21 11.92 8.44
N MET A 437 -0.08 12.21 7.78
CA MET A 437 0.39 11.42 6.64
C MET A 437 1.09 10.13 7.06
N ALA A 438 1.81 10.13 8.18
CA ALA A 438 2.48 8.95 8.71
C ALA A 438 1.50 8.01 9.45
N GLY A 439 0.48 8.57 10.10
CA GLY A 439 -0.45 7.82 10.93
C GLY A 439 -1.59 7.14 10.17
N GLU A 440 -2.07 6.05 10.76
CA GLU A 440 -3.32 5.41 10.35
C GLU A 440 -4.50 6.32 10.80
N PRO A 441 -5.43 6.70 9.90
CA PRO A 441 -6.39 7.79 10.15
C PRO A 441 -7.20 7.64 11.44
N LYS A 442 -7.63 6.41 11.74
CA LYS A 442 -8.37 6.06 12.97
C LYS A 442 -7.59 6.44 14.24
N TYR A 443 -6.30 6.14 14.27
CA TYR A 443 -5.46 6.34 15.46
C TYR A 443 -4.97 7.78 15.59
N VAL A 444 -4.77 8.46 14.45
CA VAL A 444 -4.56 9.91 14.44
C VAL A 444 -5.78 10.62 15.02
N GLN A 445 -6.99 10.25 14.59
CA GLN A 445 -8.22 10.81 15.12
C GLN A 445 -8.38 10.52 16.62
N LEU A 446 -8.09 9.30 17.05
CA LEU A 446 -8.15 8.94 18.46
C LEU A 446 -7.20 9.80 19.32
N ALA A 447 -5.99 10.09 18.82
CA ALA A 447 -5.06 10.98 19.51
C ALA A 447 -5.56 12.43 19.55
N ILE A 448 -6.12 12.93 18.45
CA ILE A 448 -6.73 14.26 18.36
C ILE A 448 -7.86 14.39 19.39
N ASP A 449 -8.82 13.47 19.36
CA ASP A 449 -10.01 13.49 20.23
C ASP A 449 -9.62 13.27 21.69
N GLY A 450 -8.68 12.35 21.95
CA GLY A 450 -8.20 12.03 23.29
C GLY A 450 -7.47 13.19 23.95
N ILE A 451 -6.73 14.02 23.21
CA ILE A 451 -6.08 15.21 23.75
C ILE A 451 -7.08 16.35 23.87
N LEU A 452 -7.73 16.76 22.76
CA LEU A 452 -8.63 17.91 22.74
C LEU A 452 -9.81 17.75 23.71
N GLY A 453 -10.43 16.57 23.75
CA GLY A 453 -11.57 16.29 24.61
C GLY A 453 -11.23 16.14 26.10
N SER A 454 -9.94 16.05 26.45
CA SER A 454 -9.48 15.89 27.84
C SER A 454 -9.06 17.20 28.52
N ILE A 455 -9.00 18.29 27.76
CA ILE A 455 -8.52 19.59 28.21
C ILE A 455 -9.70 20.57 28.27
N PRO A 456 -10.01 21.14 29.44
CA PRO A 456 -11.05 22.16 29.58
C PRO A 456 -10.74 23.43 28.79
N ASP A 457 -11.79 24.11 28.33
CA ASP A 457 -11.69 25.40 27.64
C ASP A 457 -10.93 26.44 28.48
N GLY A 458 -10.12 27.25 27.81
CA GLY A 458 -9.29 28.28 28.43
C GLY A 458 -8.07 27.76 29.18
N SER A 459 -7.74 26.46 29.10
CA SER A 459 -6.51 25.88 29.69
C SER A 459 -5.25 26.22 28.88
N ILE A 460 -4.08 25.86 29.41
CA ILE A 460 -2.79 25.89 28.70
C ILE A 460 -2.29 24.45 28.55
N TYR A 461 -2.07 24.05 27.31
CA TYR A 461 -1.49 22.76 26.94
C TYR A 461 -0.02 22.92 26.56
N ILE A 462 0.85 22.17 27.22
CA ILE A 462 2.28 22.08 26.95
C ILE A 462 2.54 20.81 26.14
N GLY A 463 2.81 20.96 24.85
CA GLY A 463 3.20 19.87 23.97
C GLY A 463 4.69 19.56 24.11
N GLY A 464 4.98 18.35 24.55
CA GLY A 464 6.33 17.92 24.87
C GLY A 464 7.14 17.57 23.65
N THR A 465 6.55 16.87 22.70
CA THR A 465 7.21 16.50 21.45
C THR A 465 6.73 17.38 20.32
N ASP A 466 7.55 17.58 19.29
CA ASP A 466 7.11 18.28 18.09
C ASP A 466 5.80 17.69 17.49
N PRO A 467 5.60 16.35 17.41
CA PRO A 467 4.29 15.76 17.11
C PRO A 467 3.19 16.06 18.15
N GLY A 468 3.55 16.07 19.44
CA GLY A 468 2.63 16.27 20.56
C GLY A 468 1.93 17.63 20.56
N ARG A 469 2.58 18.68 20.04
CA ARG A 469 1.92 19.97 19.80
C ARG A 469 1.26 20.07 18.43
N GLY A 470 1.71 19.33 17.42
CA GLY A 470 1.27 19.46 16.04
C GLY A 470 -0.23 19.22 15.88
N LEU A 471 -0.70 18.04 16.29
CA LEU A 471 -2.11 17.68 16.19
C LEU A 471 -3.03 18.59 17.02
N PRO A 472 -2.81 18.82 18.33
CA PRO A 472 -3.69 19.70 19.11
C PRO A 472 -3.74 21.13 18.57
N THR A 473 -2.60 21.64 18.07
CA THR A 473 -2.54 22.98 17.51
C THR A 473 -3.35 23.08 16.21
N ALA A 474 -3.14 22.15 15.27
CA ALA A 474 -3.82 22.20 13.96
C ALA A 474 -5.32 21.88 14.02
N PHE A 475 -5.74 21.08 15.00
CA PHE A 475 -7.13 20.67 15.17
C PHE A 475 -7.90 21.49 16.22
N SER A 476 -7.23 22.41 16.94
CA SER A 476 -7.91 23.46 17.72
C SER A 476 -8.73 24.38 16.80
N LYS A 477 -9.80 25.00 17.30
CA LYS A 477 -10.66 25.88 16.50
C LYS A 477 -9.91 27.11 16.03
N SER A 478 -9.20 27.77 16.95
CA SER A 478 -8.31 28.90 16.68
C SER A 478 -7.14 28.87 17.66
N GLN A 479 -5.94 28.62 17.15
CA GLN A 479 -4.74 28.73 17.97
C GLN A 479 -4.52 30.17 18.42
N ILE A 480 -4.73 31.18 17.56
CA ILE A 480 -4.47 32.59 17.90
C ILE A 480 -5.37 33.06 19.05
N ASP A 481 -6.58 32.49 19.14
CA ASP A 481 -7.53 32.79 20.21
C ASP A 481 -7.41 31.89 21.43
N GLY A 482 -6.62 30.82 21.35
CA GLY A 482 -6.59 29.79 22.36
C GLY A 482 -7.95 29.11 22.53
N ASP A 483 -8.65 28.85 21.42
CA ASP A 483 -9.95 28.17 21.39
C ASP A 483 -9.77 26.72 20.85
N PRO A 484 -10.02 25.68 21.66
CA PRO A 484 -10.52 25.75 23.04
C PRO A 484 -9.46 26.09 24.09
N PHE A 485 -8.17 25.92 23.82
CA PHE A 485 -7.09 26.19 24.77
C PHE A 485 -5.82 26.72 24.08
N PHE A 486 -4.90 27.26 24.89
CA PHE A 486 -3.60 27.75 24.43
C PHE A 486 -2.59 26.61 24.26
N THR A 487 -1.80 26.60 23.18
CA THR A 487 -0.79 25.58 22.92
C THR A 487 0.62 26.17 22.98
N VAL A 488 1.47 25.55 23.79
CA VAL A 488 2.87 25.94 23.98
C VAL A 488 3.74 24.69 23.84
N THR A 489 4.97 24.80 23.32
CA THR A 489 5.92 23.68 23.36
C THR A 489 6.88 23.80 24.52
N GLN A 490 7.25 22.68 25.13
CA GLN A 490 8.31 22.66 26.13
C GLN A 490 9.71 22.80 25.50
N ASN A 491 9.91 22.43 24.23
CA ASN A 491 11.25 22.21 23.67
C ASN A 491 11.95 23.50 23.23
N ALA A 492 11.18 24.54 22.88
CA ALA A 492 11.70 25.77 22.31
C ALA A 492 11.56 26.97 23.28
N LEU A 493 11.30 26.76 24.57
CA LEU A 493 11.09 27.87 25.50
C LEU A 493 12.32 28.77 25.66
N ALA A 494 13.53 28.22 25.56
CA ALA A 494 14.78 28.98 25.58
C ALA A 494 15.13 29.63 24.23
N ASP A 495 14.37 29.37 23.16
CA ASP A 495 14.54 30.03 21.86
C ASP A 495 13.82 31.39 21.88
N GLY A 496 14.61 32.47 21.79
CA GLY A 496 14.08 33.83 21.76
C GLY A 496 13.10 34.10 20.61
N THR A 497 13.31 33.47 19.46
CA THR A 497 12.41 33.60 18.29
C THR A 497 11.06 32.92 18.57
N TYR A 498 11.07 31.79 19.27
CA TYR A 498 9.84 31.11 19.67
C TYR A 498 9.08 31.88 20.76
N LEU A 499 9.76 32.42 21.77
CA LEU A 499 9.12 33.27 22.78
C LEU A 499 8.51 34.54 22.15
N GLU A 500 9.20 35.14 21.19
CA GLU A 500 8.66 36.27 20.43
C GLU A 500 7.43 35.87 19.61
N TYR A 501 7.48 34.70 18.97
CA TYR A 501 6.32 34.13 18.28
C TYR A 501 5.12 33.94 19.22
N LEU A 502 5.33 33.42 20.43
CA LEU A 502 4.27 33.26 21.43
C LEU A 502 3.70 34.61 21.88
N ARG A 503 4.56 35.60 22.18
CA ARG A 503 4.13 36.96 22.53
C ARG A 503 3.29 37.59 21.42
N ARG A 504 3.69 37.42 20.15
CA ARG A 504 2.95 37.91 18.99
C ARG A 504 1.64 37.17 18.74
N THR A 505 1.57 35.89 19.09
CA THR A 505 0.38 35.05 18.87
C THR A 505 -0.66 35.27 19.96
N TYR A 506 -0.24 35.27 21.23
CA TYR A 506 -1.13 35.28 22.38
C TYR A 506 -1.23 36.62 23.11
N GLY A 507 -0.37 37.59 22.78
CA GLY A 507 -0.14 38.86 23.48
C GLY A 507 -1.32 39.37 24.32
N GLY A 508 -1.20 39.22 25.65
CA GLY A 508 -2.16 39.67 26.64
C GLY A 508 -3.20 38.63 27.10
N LYS A 509 -3.39 37.51 26.37
CA LYS A 509 -4.35 36.44 26.73
C LYS A 509 -3.80 35.45 27.76
N ILE A 510 -2.49 35.20 27.70
CA ILE A 510 -1.70 34.45 28.68
C ILE A 510 -0.34 35.14 28.86
N TYR A 511 0.27 34.98 30.03
CA TYR A 511 1.63 35.40 30.26
C TYR A 511 2.60 34.49 29.51
N THR A 512 3.53 35.11 28.79
CA THR A 512 4.61 34.45 28.04
C THR A 512 5.94 35.07 28.47
N PRO A 513 7.00 34.26 28.73
CA PRO A 513 8.23 34.77 29.34
C PRO A 513 8.89 35.89 28.53
N THR A 514 9.44 36.88 29.22
CA THR A 514 10.18 37.99 28.61
C THR A 514 11.66 37.62 28.38
N ALA A 515 12.40 38.52 27.73
CA ALA A 515 13.85 38.39 27.64
C ALA A 515 14.50 38.44 29.04
N GLU A 516 13.97 39.26 29.97
CA GLU A 516 14.47 39.30 31.35
C GLU A 516 14.21 37.98 32.08
N ASP A 517 13.02 37.37 31.92
CA ASP A 517 12.75 36.05 32.50
C ASP A 517 13.72 34.99 31.99
N SER A 518 14.00 35.00 30.69
CA SER A 518 14.97 34.07 30.07
C SER A 518 16.36 34.24 30.65
N GLN A 519 16.84 35.49 30.77
CA GLN A 519 18.14 35.78 31.38
C GLN A 519 18.19 35.38 32.86
N ARG A 520 17.10 35.60 33.61
CA ARG A 520 16.97 35.17 35.00
C ARG A 520 17.03 33.66 35.12
N CYS A 521 16.21 32.92 34.36
CA CYS A 521 16.19 31.45 34.37
C CYS A 521 17.55 30.86 33.98
N PHE A 522 18.22 31.46 32.99
CA PHE A 522 19.56 31.06 32.60
C PHE A 522 20.57 31.26 33.74
N SER A 523 20.52 32.41 34.41
CA SER A 523 21.40 32.73 35.54
C SER A 523 21.15 31.82 36.75
N GLU A 524 19.90 31.52 37.04
CA GLU A 524 19.49 30.59 38.10
C GLU A 524 20.01 29.17 37.82
N TYR A 525 19.84 28.69 36.59
CA TYR A 525 20.39 27.40 36.17
C TYR A 525 21.92 27.36 36.29
N LEU A 526 22.63 28.42 35.87
CA LEU A 526 24.09 28.46 35.99
C LEU A 526 24.56 28.40 37.45
N ALA A 527 23.91 29.14 38.35
CA ALA A 527 24.23 29.11 39.78
C ALA A 527 23.99 27.72 40.40
N ASP A 528 22.90 27.07 40.02
CA ASP A 528 22.59 25.70 40.46
C ASP A 528 23.60 24.67 39.91
N ALA A 529 23.93 24.76 38.61
CA ALA A 529 24.90 23.90 37.96
C ALA A 529 26.31 24.06 38.56
N GLU A 530 26.72 25.29 38.89
CA GLU A 530 28.01 25.55 39.56
C GLU A 530 28.09 24.87 40.93
N ARG A 531 27.01 24.98 41.72
CA ARG A 531 26.92 24.34 43.03
C ARG A 531 27.04 22.82 42.89
N ARG A 532 26.28 22.23 41.94
CA ARG A 532 26.31 20.78 41.68
C ARG A 532 27.65 20.30 41.12
N LEU A 533 28.35 21.10 40.32
CA LEU A 533 29.70 20.80 39.85
C LEU A 533 30.69 20.73 41.02
N LYS A 534 30.65 21.69 41.95
CA LYS A 534 31.50 21.69 43.16
C LYS A 534 31.23 20.48 44.08
N GLU A 535 29.99 20.01 44.12
CA GLU A 535 29.59 18.84 44.91
C GLU A 535 29.79 17.50 44.18
N ASN A 536 30.27 17.51 42.94
CA ASN A 536 30.35 16.33 42.06
C ASN A 536 28.99 15.62 41.87
N LYS A 537 27.91 16.41 41.74
CA LYS A 537 26.51 15.98 41.59
C LYS A 537 25.87 16.49 40.29
N LEU A 538 26.66 16.62 39.23
CA LEU A 538 26.09 16.90 37.90
C LEU A 538 25.14 15.77 37.47
N LYS A 539 24.10 16.13 36.73
CA LYS A 539 23.16 15.14 36.22
C LYS A 539 23.82 14.32 35.11
N PRO A 540 23.47 13.03 34.95
CA PRO A 540 23.94 12.24 33.83
C PRO A 540 23.63 12.94 32.49
N GLY A 541 24.64 13.12 31.65
CA GLY A 541 24.51 13.78 30.34
C GLY A 541 24.51 15.32 30.36
N GLU A 542 24.72 15.94 31.52
CA GLU A 542 24.90 17.39 31.66
C GLU A 542 26.38 17.77 31.40
N ASP A 543 26.64 18.65 30.42
CA ASP A 543 28.00 19.09 30.06
C ASP A 543 28.24 20.54 30.50
N VAL A 544 28.82 20.68 31.70
CA VAL A 544 29.22 21.96 32.30
C VAL A 544 30.73 21.99 32.41
N LYS A 545 31.35 22.94 31.72
CA LYS A 545 32.81 23.13 31.70
C LYS A 545 33.19 24.53 32.16
N THR A 546 34.16 24.64 33.04
CA THR A 546 34.74 25.93 33.43
C THR A 546 35.91 26.25 32.50
N VAL A 547 35.76 27.27 31.64
CA VAL A 547 36.84 27.75 30.77
C VAL A 547 37.26 29.14 31.24
N GLY A 548 38.40 29.22 31.94
CA GLY A 548 38.85 30.45 32.60
C GLY A 548 37.91 30.86 33.73
N SER A 549 37.42 32.10 33.72
CA SER A 549 36.44 32.64 34.68
C SER A 549 34.98 32.48 34.22
N LYS A 550 34.72 31.86 33.07
CA LYS A 550 33.37 31.71 32.50
C LYS A 550 32.99 30.23 32.40
N MET A 551 31.86 29.88 33.01
CA MET A 551 31.24 28.57 32.79
C MET A 551 30.60 28.51 31.41
N HIS A 552 30.90 27.44 30.69
CA HIS A 552 30.26 27.07 29.43
C HIS A 552 29.35 25.88 29.73
N VAL A 553 28.10 25.99 29.30
CA VAL A 553 27.15 24.89 29.38
C VAL A 553 26.69 24.51 28.00
N SER A 554 26.66 23.20 27.75
CA SER A 554 26.21 22.63 26.50
C SER A 554 25.43 21.33 26.73
N GLY A 555 24.75 20.87 25.69
CA GLY A 555 24.00 19.62 25.72
C GLY A 555 22.52 19.78 26.08
N GLN A 556 21.75 18.77 25.68
CA GLN A 556 20.29 18.76 25.77
C GLN A 556 19.78 18.89 27.21
N VAL A 557 20.47 18.28 28.18
CA VAL A 557 20.04 18.28 29.60
C VAL A 557 20.01 19.71 30.16
N ALA A 558 21.00 20.52 29.84
CA ALA A 558 21.07 21.91 30.27
C ALA A 558 19.98 22.78 29.65
N VAL A 559 19.80 22.66 28.32
CA VAL A 559 18.73 23.37 27.59
C VAL A 559 17.37 23.02 28.18
N MET A 560 17.13 21.74 28.47
CA MET A 560 15.86 21.32 29.06
C MET A 560 15.67 21.78 30.51
N ALA A 561 16.74 21.88 31.30
CA ALA A 561 16.66 22.45 32.65
C ALA A 561 16.27 23.94 32.61
N ILE A 562 16.79 24.71 31.67
CA ILE A 562 16.39 26.11 31.45
C ILE A 562 14.93 26.20 30.97
N ASN A 563 14.54 25.36 30.00
CA ASN A 563 13.15 25.24 29.56
C ASN A 563 12.20 24.89 30.71
N ALA A 564 12.64 24.07 31.68
CA ALA A 564 11.86 23.75 32.86
C ALA A 564 11.55 25.01 33.69
N LEU A 565 12.54 25.85 33.96
CA LEU A 565 12.35 27.11 34.70
C LEU A 565 11.44 28.09 33.96
N LEU A 566 11.54 28.15 32.64
CA LEU A 566 10.66 28.96 31.80
C LEU A 566 9.23 28.43 31.78
N ALA A 567 9.04 27.12 31.71
CA ALA A 567 7.73 26.50 31.84
C ALA A 567 7.13 26.78 33.23
N LYS A 568 7.95 26.77 34.28
CA LYS A 568 7.52 27.16 35.64
C LYS A 568 7.10 28.62 35.70
N THR A 569 7.83 29.51 35.04
CA THR A 569 7.46 30.93 34.95
C THR A 569 6.09 31.10 34.28
N ILE A 570 5.81 30.39 33.18
CA ILE A 570 4.48 30.38 32.55
C ILE A 570 3.42 29.87 33.52
N PHE A 571 3.71 28.78 34.24
CA PHE A 571 2.79 28.21 35.22
C PHE A 571 2.45 29.20 36.33
N ASP A 572 3.44 29.80 36.97
CA ASP A 572 3.28 30.73 38.10
C ASP A 572 2.54 32.02 37.69
N GLN A 573 2.82 32.55 36.49
CA GLN A 573 2.29 33.83 36.02
C GLN A 573 0.91 33.74 35.34
N ASN A 574 0.31 32.56 35.28
CA ASN A 574 -1.04 32.36 34.74
C ASN A 574 -1.94 31.67 35.77
N PRO A 575 -2.13 32.19 37.00
CA PRO A 575 -2.75 31.47 38.13
C PRO A 575 -4.17 30.98 37.85
N ASP A 576 -4.94 31.72 37.05
CA ASP A 576 -6.36 31.42 36.75
C ASP A 576 -6.55 30.33 35.69
N ARG A 577 -5.46 29.79 35.13
CA ARG A 577 -5.48 28.79 34.06
C ARG A 577 -5.23 27.39 34.61
N GLN A 578 -5.79 26.38 33.94
CA GLN A 578 -5.41 24.98 34.19
C GLN A 578 -4.30 24.56 33.22
N PHE A 579 -3.46 23.61 33.63
CA PHE A 579 -2.28 23.19 32.88
C PHE A 579 -2.28 21.69 32.61
N TYR A 580 -1.94 21.35 31.36
CA TYR A 580 -1.86 19.98 30.88
C TYR A 580 -0.59 19.79 30.07
N ILE A 581 -0.03 18.59 30.09
CA ILE A 581 1.23 18.29 29.42
C ILE A 581 1.22 16.90 28.78
N GLU A 582 1.70 16.85 27.56
CA GLU A 582 2.27 15.63 26.97
C GLU A 582 3.78 15.73 27.18
N GLU A 583 4.40 14.87 27.98
CA GLU A 583 5.82 15.00 28.30
C GLU A 583 6.70 14.33 27.23
N SER A 584 7.68 15.06 26.68
CA SER A 584 8.78 14.47 25.90
C SER A 584 10.11 14.38 26.65
N PHE A 585 10.30 15.19 27.68
CA PHE A 585 11.52 15.24 28.47
C PHE A 585 11.10 15.61 29.90
N PRO A 586 11.53 14.84 30.92
CA PRO A 586 11.18 15.12 32.31
C PRO A 586 11.55 16.54 32.75
N LEU A 587 10.57 17.29 33.26
CA LEU A 587 10.79 18.60 33.88
C LEU A 587 10.61 18.44 35.40
N ASP A 588 11.71 18.39 36.14
CA ASP A 588 11.74 17.96 37.56
C ASP A 588 10.70 18.65 38.46
N TRP A 589 10.48 19.95 38.27
CA TRP A 589 9.55 20.71 39.11
C TRP A 589 8.09 20.27 38.92
N MET A 590 7.74 19.70 37.76
CA MET A 590 6.36 19.29 37.46
C MET A 590 5.98 18.00 38.18
N TYR A 591 6.92 17.07 38.40
CA TYR A 591 6.63 15.71 38.87
C TYR A 591 5.80 15.63 40.16
N PRO A 592 6.06 16.44 41.21
CA PRO A 592 5.20 16.51 42.38
C PRO A 592 3.75 16.88 42.05
N HIS A 593 3.54 17.67 41.00
CA HIS A 593 2.24 18.21 40.57
C HIS A 593 1.50 17.33 39.55
N LEU A 594 2.18 16.35 38.93
CA LEU A 594 1.60 15.57 37.85
C LEU A 594 0.60 14.52 38.34
N SER A 595 -0.54 14.45 37.65
CA SER A 595 -1.50 13.35 37.72
C SER A 595 -1.95 12.90 36.32
N PRO A 596 -2.21 11.61 36.08
CA PRO A 596 -2.72 11.12 34.80
C PRO A 596 -4.05 11.78 34.38
N ASN A 597 -4.22 12.01 33.08
CA ASN A 597 -5.45 12.56 32.47
C ASN A 597 -5.61 12.05 31.03
N GLY A 598 -6.09 10.81 30.87
CA GLY A 598 -6.25 10.18 29.56
C GLY A 598 -4.91 9.89 28.88
N LEU A 599 -4.69 10.45 27.69
CA LEU A 599 -3.42 10.32 26.95
C LEU A 599 -2.31 11.22 27.50
N ILE A 600 -2.66 12.22 28.31
CA ILE A 600 -1.77 13.28 28.78
C ILE A 600 -1.81 13.33 30.31
N MET A 601 -1.16 14.34 30.89
CA MET A 601 -1.15 14.57 32.33
C MET A 601 -1.64 15.97 32.66
N LYS A 602 -2.28 16.11 33.82
CA LYS A 602 -2.61 17.40 34.42
C LYS A 602 -1.44 17.84 35.31
N ILE A 603 -1.09 19.13 35.23
CA ILE A 603 -0.18 19.78 36.18
C ILE A 603 -1.06 20.49 37.22
N ASN A 604 -1.13 19.92 38.43
CA ASN A 604 -1.94 20.47 39.52
C ASN A 604 -1.26 21.69 40.14
N ARG A 605 -2.05 22.62 40.68
CA ARG A 605 -1.51 23.83 41.32
C ARG A 605 -0.67 23.51 42.54
N GLU A 606 -1.24 22.71 43.42
CA GLU A 606 -0.55 22.20 44.59
C GLU A 606 0.18 20.89 44.26
N PRO A 607 1.38 20.67 44.82
CA PRO A 607 2.02 19.37 44.81
C PRO A 607 1.08 18.31 45.39
N LEU A 608 1.04 17.14 44.77
CA LEU A 608 0.27 15.99 45.24
C LEU A 608 1.20 15.08 46.06
N PRO A 609 1.01 14.97 47.39
CA PRO A 609 1.81 14.07 48.22
C PRO A 609 1.67 12.62 47.76
N GLU A 610 0.44 12.21 47.47
CA GLU A 610 0.11 10.89 46.93
C GLU A 610 -0.90 11.01 45.76
N LEU A 611 -1.02 9.94 44.97
CA LEU A 611 -2.11 9.78 44.00
C LEU A 611 -3.23 8.94 44.63
N SER A 612 -4.46 9.46 44.60
CA SER A 612 -5.60 8.73 45.14
C SER A 612 -5.93 7.49 44.32
N GLU A 613 -6.51 6.48 44.96
CA GLU A 613 -6.96 5.25 44.28
C GLU A 613 -7.91 5.53 43.11
N GLU A 614 -8.73 6.57 43.24
CA GLU A 614 -9.66 6.97 42.19
C GLU A 614 -8.95 7.49 40.94
N VAL A 615 -7.84 8.23 41.09
CA VAL A 615 -7.01 8.68 39.97
C VAL A 615 -6.38 7.49 39.27
N LEU A 616 -5.82 6.55 40.03
CA LEU A 616 -5.18 5.34 39.49
C LEU A 616 -6.19 4.42 38.80
N ARG A 617 -7.38 4.23 39.39
CA ARG A 617 -8.46 3.44 38.81
C ARG A 617 -8.92 4.01 37.46
N LYS A 618 -9.11 5.33 37.38
CA LYS A 618 -9.47 6.01 36.12
C LYS A 618 -8.40 5.83 35.05
N ASP A 619 -7.12 5.94 35.41
CA ASP A 619 -6.02 5.70 34.48
C ASP A 619 -6.00 4.25 33.97
N ARG A 620 -6.17 3.26 34.87
CA ARG A 620 -6.24 1.84 34.52
C ARG A 620 -7.41 1.53 33.58
N GLU A 621 -8.60 2.06 33.87
CA GLU A 621 -9.78 1.85 33.02
C GLU A 621 -9.62 2.46 31.63
N TYR A 622 -9.10 3.69 31.57
CA TYR A 622 -8.85 4.40 30.31
C TYR A 622 -7.85 3.64 29.43
N TRP A 623 -6.66 3.34 29.97
CA TRP A 623 -5.61 2.66 29.22
C TRP A 623 -5.93 1.19 28.98
N GLY A 624 -6.62 0.52 29.90
CA GLY A 624 -7.09 -0.86 29.73
C GLY A 624 -8.01 -0.97 28.52
N GLY A 625 -9.01 -0.09 28.40
CA GLY A 625 -9.90 -0.04 27.24
C GLY A 625 -9.16 0.30 25.94
N LEU A 626 -8.28 1.29 25.99
CA LEU A 626 -7.54 1.75 24.81
C LEU A 626 -6.57 0.69 24.27
N VAL A 627 -5.75 0.10 25.14
CA VAL A 627 -4.80 -0.96 24.79
C VAL A 627 -5.53 -2.21 24.35
N ALA A 628 -6.64 -2.58 25.00
CA ALA A 628 -7.47 -3.70 24.56
C ALA A 628 -8.01 -3.50 23.13
N GLY A 629 -8.41 -2.28 22.77
CA GLY A 629 -8.83 -1.95 21.41
C GLY A 629 -7.72 -2.02 20.36
N MET A 630 -6.45 -1.85 20.77
CA MET A 630 -5.28 -1.91 19.89
C MET A 630 -4.69 -3.33 19.79
N LEU A 631 -4.51 -4.01 20.92
CA LEU A 631 -3.75 -5.26 21.03
C LEU A 631 -4.61 -6.48 21.41
N GLY A 632 -5.89 -6.29 21.73
CA GLY A 632 -6.78 -7.30 22.28
C GLY A 632 -6.67 -7.43 23.81
N GLN A 633 -7.64 -8.09 24.43
CA GLN A 633 -7.68 -8.34 25.87
C GLN A 633 -6.86 -9.57 26.26
N TRP A 634 -5.54 -9.41 26.36
CA TRP A 634 -4.63 -10.45 26.84
C TRP A 634 -3.67 -9.97 27.93
N LEU A 635 -3.44 -8.65 28.02
CA LEU A 635 -2.51 -8.05 28.96
C LEU A 635 -3.24 -7.67 30.25
N ALA A 636 -2.91 -8.36 31.33
CA ALA A 636 -3.39 -8.12 32.70
C ALA A 636 -2.21 -7.82 33.64
N GLU A 637 -2.49 -7.32 34.84
CA GLU A 637 -1.47 -6.91 35.83
C GLU A 637 -0.51 -8.05 36.21
N ASP A 638 -1.01 -9.28 36.26
CA ASP A 638 -0.26 -10.50 36.60
C ASP A 638 0.43 -11.16 35.39
N THR A 639 0.22 -10.65 34.17
CA THR A 639 0.75 -11.26 32.94
C THR A 639 2.28 -11.26 32.93
N PRO A 640 2.97 -12.41 32.95
CA PRO A 640 4.43 -12.46 33.07
C PRO A 640 5.20 -11.68 32.00
N VAL A 641 6.38 -11.14 32.36
CA VAL A 641 7.26 -10.43 31.41
C VAL A 641 7.69 -11.32 30.24
N GLN A 642 7.87 -12.61 30.49
CA GLN A 642 8.11 -13.60 29.43
C GLN A 642 7.00 -13.58 28.37
N THR A 643 5.73 -13.55 28.78
CA THR A 643 4.58 -13.48 27.87
C THR A 643 4.60 -12.20 27.02
N LEU A 644 5.05 -11.08 27.59
CA LEU A 644 5.25 -9.84 26.82
C LEU A 644 6.35 -9.98 25.78
N ALA A 645 7.49 -10.56 26.17
CA ALA A 645 8.61 -10.78 25.26
C ALA A 645 8.22 -11.72 24.11
N ASP A 646 7.49 -12.80 24.42
CA ASP A 646 6.98 -13.75 23.43
C ASP A 646 5.94 -13.11 22.50
N PHE A 647 5.05 -12.28 23.05
CA PHE A 647 4.12 -11.47 22.27
C PHE A 647 4.87 -10.54 21.31
N ALA A 648 5.88 -9.80 21.79
CA ALA A 648 6.67 -8.90 20.98
C ALA A 648 7.39 -9.64 19.83
N ALA A 649 8.03 -10.76 20.14
CA ALA A 649 8.71 -11.59 19.16
C ALA A 649 7.73 -12.18 18.12
N ARG A 650 6.55 -12.62 18.55
CA ARG A 650 5.52 -13.18 17.65
C ARG A 650 4.89 -12.12 16.75
N VAL A 651 4.36 -11.06 17.36
CA VAL A 651 3.54 -10.07 16.67
C VAL A 651 4.39 -9.07 15.89
N TYR A 652 5.49 -8.58 16.45
CA TYR A 652 6.29 -7.54 15.78
C TYR A 652 7.48 -8.10 15.01
N ALA A 653 8.24 -9.06 15.57
CA ALA A 653 9.41 -9.60 14.87
C ALA A 653 9.04 -10.60 13.77
N ARG A 654 8.11 -11.53 14.05
CA ARG A 654 7.66 -12.54 13.07
C ARG A 654 6.44 -12.12 12.27
N ASN A 655 5.78 -11.02 12.64
CA ASN A 655 4.51 -10.58 12.05
C ASN A 655 3.47 -11.71 12.00
N ASP A 656 3.41 -12.52 13.06
CA ASP A 656 2.47 -13.62 13.24
C ASP A 656 1.27 -13.14 14.07
N LEU A 657 0.13 -13.01 13.39
CA LEU A 657 -1.13 -12.51 13.95
C LEU A 657 -2.12 -13.65 14.22
N GLN A 658 -1.68 -14.92 14.21
CA GLN A 658 -2.59 -16.02 14.52
C GLN A 658 -3.12 -15.90 15.95
N GLY A 659 -4.46 -15.87 16.10
CA GLY A 659 -5.10 -15.66 17.40
C GLY A 659 -4.92 -14.25 18.00
N PHE A 660 -4.36 -13.30 17.25
CA PHE A 660 -4.31 -11.90 17.66
C PHE A 660 -5.71 -11.29 17.53
N ARG A 661 -6.26 -10.82 18.65
CA ARG A 661 -7.62 -10.25 18.74
C ARG A 661 -7.65 -8.72 18.71
N GLY A 662 -6.49 -8.07 18.56
CA GLY A 662 -6.38 -6.62 18.41
C GLY A 662 -6.60 -6.14 16.98
N ASP A 663 -6.43 -4.84 16.75
CA ASP A 663 -6.58 -4.23 15.42
C ASP A 663 -5.27 -4.36 14.63
N SER A 664 -5.29 -5.20 13.60
CA SER A 664 -4.11 -5.42 12.73
C SER A 664 -3.60 -4.14 12.04
N ARG A 665 -4.44 -3.10 11.87
CA ARG A 665 -4.00 -1.81 11.30
C ARG A 665 -3.07 -1.06 12.24
N PHE A 666 -3.27 -1.20 13.56
CA PHE A 666 -2.35 -0.65 14.55
C PHE A 666 -0.97 -1.29 14.41
N ILE A 667 -0.91 -2.63 14.36
CA ILE A 667 0.34 -3.38 14.19
C ILE A 667 1.00 -3.10 12.83
N GLY A 668 0.20 -2.81 11.80
CA GLY A 668 0.69 -2.48 10.46
C GLY A 668 1.32 -1.09 10.32
N ASN A 669 1.11 -0.17 11.27
CA ASN A 669 1.63 1.20 11.18
C ASN A 669 2.51 1.57 12.39
N GLN A 670 3.77 1.90 12.13
CA GLN A 670 4.76 2.21 13.17
C GLN A 670 4.50 3.54 13.89
N TYR A 671 3.86 4.51 13.23
CA TYR A 671 3.63 5.83 13.82
C TYR A 671 2.71 5.78 15.05
N PRO A 672 1.47 5.24 14.99
CA PRO A 672 0.61 5.15 16.16
C PRO A 672 1.22 4.25 17.25
N GLN A 673 1.96 3.19 16.90
CA GLN A 673 2.69 2.38 17.89
C GLN A 673 3.61 3.25 18.75
N LYS A 674 4.48 4.04 18.11
CA LYS A 674 5.40 4.94 18.83
C LYS A 674 4.65 6.01 19.61
N LEU A 675 3.62 6.60 19.03
CA LEU A 675 2.84 7.68 19.66
C LEU A 675 2.16 7.21 20.96
N PHE A 676 1.38 6.13 20.90
CA PHE A 676 0.65 5.63 22.07
C PHE A 676 1.57 4.99 23.11
N ALA A 677 2.65 4.31 22.67
CA ALA A 677 3.67 3.82 23.60
C ALA A 677 4.35 4.96 24.35
N LYS A 678 4.61 6.09 23.68
CA LYS A 678 5.18 7.28 24.31
C LYS A 678 4.25 7.87 25.36
N PHE A 679 3.00 8.15 25.00
CA PHE A 679 1.99 8.65 25.95
C PHE A 679 1.92 7.78 27.21
N ARG A 680 1.87 6.46 27.04
CA ARG A 680 1.80 5.55 28.18
C ARG A 680 3.11 5.52 28.99
N SER A 681 4.25 5.53 28.31
CA SER A 681 5.58 5.53 28.93
C SER A 681 5.84 6.78 29.76
N SER A 682 5.36 7.95 29.32
CA SER A 682 5.49 9.20 30.07
C SER A 682 4.70 9.16 31.38
N ILE A 683 3.46 8.67 31.35
CA ILE A 683 2.63 8.47 32.56
C ILE A 683 3.29 7.44 33.50
N ALA A 684 3.82 6.34 32.96
CA ALA A 684 4.56 5.34 33.74
C ALA A 684 5.78 5.95 34.45
N GLY A 685 6.43 6.94 33.83
CA GLY A 685 7.53 7.71 34.42
C GLY A 685 7.13 8.46 35.70
N VAL A 686 5.92 9.00 35.77
CA VAL A 686 5.41 9.66 36.99
C VAL A 686 5.25 8.65 38.12
N TYR A 687 4.68 7.47 37.85
CA TYR A 687 4.58 6.42 38.86
C TYR A 687 5.96 5.96 39.33
N ALA A 688 6.90 5.76 38.40
CA ALA A 688 8.26 5.35 38.73
C ALA A 688 8.98 6.37 39.62
N TRP A 689 8.85 7.67 39.32
CA TRP A 689 9.43 8.73 40.14
C TRP A 689 8.81 8.75 41.56
N ARG A 690 7.52 8.48 41.70
CA ARG A 690 6.84 8.42 43.01
C ARG A 690 7.30 7.26 43.87
N ILE A 691 7.90 6.19 43.33
CA ILE A 691 8.45 5.07 44.11
C ILE A 691 9.51 5.55 45.12
N ASP A 692 10.37 6.49 44.71
CA ASP A 692 11.43 7.06 45.55
C ASP A 692 10.94 8.18 46.48
N LYS A 693 9.69 8.65 46.28
CA LYS A 693 9.06 9.74 47.04
C LYS A 693 7.89 9.29 47.90
N ALA A 694 7.55 8.01 47.87
CA ALA A 694 6.44 7.43 48.59
C ALA A 694 6.57 7.67 50.11
N ALA A 695 5.48 8.08 50.74
CA ALA A 695 5.42 8.38 52.17
C ALA A 695 5.37 7.11 53.04
N SER A 696 4.88 5.98 52.48
CA SER A 696 4.80 4.70 53.18
C SER A 696 5.25 3.51 52.31
N PRO A 697 5.62 2.37 52.92
CA PRO A 697 5.88 1.13 52.20
C PRO A 697 4.71 0.66 51.33
N GLU A 698 3.47 0.87 51.78
CA GLU A 698 2.26 0.50 51.05
C GLU A 698 2.09 1.35 49.78
N GLU A 699 2.30 2.66 49.90
CA GLU A 699 2.29 3.56 48.74
C GLU A 699 3.42 3.20 47.77
N LYS A 700 4.62 2.92 48.29
CA LYS A 700 5.76 2.50 47.47
C LYS A 700 5.42 1.25 46.65
N GLN A 701 4.86 0.23 47.31
CA GLN A 701 4.46 -1.00 46.65
C GLN A 701 3.35 -0.78 45.62
N ARG A 702 2.40 0.11 45.92
CA ARG A 702 1.36 0.54 44.97
C ARG A 702 1.98 1.19 43.73
N MET A 703 2.85 2.18 43.90
CA MET A 703 3.52 2.87 42.78
C MET A 703 4.41 1.93 41.95
N ILE A 704 5.05 0.94 42.57
CA ILE A 704 5.79 -0.12 41.84
C ILE A 704 4.85 -0.89 40.92
N ARG A 705 3.67 -1.31 41.41
CA ARG A 705 2.68 -2.04 40.59
C ARG A 705 2.16 -1.18 39.44
N GLU A 706 1.78 0.07 39.71
CA GLU A 706 1.28 0.98 38.66
C GLU A 706 2.34 1.27 37.59
N ALA A 707 3.57 1.56 38.01
CA ALA A 707 4.68 1.84 37.11
C ALA A 707 5.00 0.63 36.23
N ASP A 708 5.13 -0.56 36.83
CA ASP A 708 5.45 -1.79 36.10
C ASP A 708 4.35 -2.13 35.09
N PHE A 709 3.07 -2.08 35.48
CA PHE A 709 1.98 -2.37 34.54
C PHE A 709 1.86 -1.33 33.42
N ALA A 710 2.06 -0.05 33.73
CA ALA A 710 2.06 1.01 32.73
C ALA A 710 3.19 0.82 31.71
N PHE A 711 4.41 0.48 32.15
CA PHE A 711 5.51 0.19 31.24
C PHE A 711 5.29 -1.09 30.43
N ARG A 712 4.68 -2.13 31.01
CA ARG A 712 4.25 -3.33 30.28
C ARG A 712 3.33 -2.97 29.12
N GLN A 713 2.34 -2.11 29.35
CA GLN A 713 1.46 -1.59 28.30
C GLN A 713 2.24 -0.79 27.24
N ALA A 714 3.12 0.14 27.65
CA ALA A 714 3.93 0.92 26.73
C ALA A 714 4.83 0.04 25.84
N PHE A 715 5.49 -0.96 26.43
CA PHE A 715 6.30 -1.93 25.70
C PHE A 715 5.46 -2.79 24.73
N ALA A 716 4.28 -3.27 25.16
CA ALA A 716 3.40 -4.07 24.32
C ALA A 716 2.89 -3.27 23.10
N LEU A 717 2.67 -1.95 23.25
CA LEU A 717 2.27 -1.05 22.17
C LEU A 717 3.40 -0.78 21.16
N CYS A 718 4.66 -0.73 21.61
CA CYS A 718 5.82 -0.53 20.74
C CYS A 718 7.10 -1.12 21.36
N PRO A 719 7.42 -2.39 21.10
CA PRO A 719 8.55 -3.08 21.75
C PRO A 719 9.93 -2.67 21.20
N TYR A 720 9.96 -1.71 20.28
CA TYR A 720 11.15 -1.16 19.65
C TYR A 720 11.26 0.35 19.81
N SER A 721 10.40 0.97 20.62
CA SER A 721 10.56 2.37 21.02
C SER A 721 11.74 2.45 22.00
N PRO A 722 12.83 3.16 21.68
CA PRO A 722 13.97 3.26 22.58
C PRO A 722 13.56 3.82 23.94
N GLU A 723 12.71 4.85 23.96
CA GLU A 723 12.25 5.46 25.21
C GLU A 723 11.50 4.47 26.11
N ALA A 724 10.49 3.79 25.57
CA ALA A 724 9.68 2.85 26.35
C ALA A 724 10.50 1.66 26.85
N VAL A 725 11.41 1.13 26.02
CA VAL A 725 12.29 0.01 26.38
C VAL A 725 13.28 0.41 27.48
N HIS A 726 14.00 1.51 27.31
CA HIS A 726 15.01 1.94 28.29
C HIS A 726 14.38 2.32 29.63
N ARG A 727 13.27 3.08 29.63
CA ARG A 727 12.58 3.43 30.88
C ARG A 727 12.07 2.19 31.62
N TYR A 728 11.52 1.20 30.90
CA TYR A 728 11.05 -0.04 31.54
C TYR A 728 12.20 -0.89 32.11
N VAL A 729 13.27 -1.07 31.31
CA VAL A 729 14.48 -1.78 31.76
C VAL A 729 15.07 -1.15 33.01
N ASN A 730 15.14 0.20 33.07
CA ASN A 730 15.65 0.90 34.24
C ASN A 730 14.81 0.63 35.50
N LEU A 731 13.47 0.64 35.40
CA LEU A 731 12.61 0.26 36.51
C LEU A 731 12.89 -1.18 36.97
N LEU A 732 13.00 -2.13 36.04
CA LEU A 732 13.27 -3.53 36.36
C LEU A 732 14.63 -3.71 37.06
N ILE A 733 15.67 -2.99 36.61
CA ILE A 733 16.99 -2.99 37.26
C ILE A 733 16.90 -2.42 38.68
N GLN A 734 16.21 -1.29 38.88
CA GLN A 734 16.00 -0.69 40.21
C GLN A 734 15.30 -1.67 41.17
N GLN A 735 14.36 -2.48 40.65
CA GLN A 735 13.68 -3.54 41.40
C GLN A 735 14.47 -4.85 41.50
N ARG A 736 15.75 -4.87 41.07
CA ARG A 736 16.62 -6.05 41.01
C ARG A 736 16.08 -7.22 40.17
N ARG A 737 15.16 -6.95 39.22
CA ARG A 737 14.56 -7.92 38.29
C ARG A 737 15.40 -8.03 37.00
N PHE A 738 16.68 -8.37 37.13
CA PHE A 738 17.63 -8.40 36.00
C PHE A 738 17.24 -9.41 34.90
N ALA A 739 16.63 -10.54 35.26
CA ALA A 739 16.16 -11.53 34.28
C ALA A 739 15.06 -10.95 33.39
N ASP A 740 14.09 -10.27 33.99
CA ASP A 740 13.01 -9.59 33.25
C ASP A 740 13.56 -8.45 32.38
N ALA A 741 14.51 -7.69 32.90
CA ALA A 741 15.18 -6.63 32.14
C ALA A 741 15.87 -7.19 30.87
N ALA A 742 16.55 -8.33 31.00
CA ALA A 742 17.20 -9.00 29.88
C ALA A 742 16.19 -9.56 28.85
N LEU A 743 15.01 -10.02 29.29
CA LEU A 743 13.93 -10.46 28.41
C LEU A 743 13.39 -9.29 27.57
N ILE A 744 13.13 -8.14 28.19
CA ILE A 744 12.64 -6.94 27.49
C ILE A 744 13.68 -6.43 26.48
N ALA A 745 14.93 -6.27 26.88
CA ALA A 745 16.00 -5.85 25.97
C ALA A 745 16.23 -6.87 24.83
N GLY A 746 16.14 -8.17 25.15
CA GLY A 746 16.24 -9.25 24.18
C GLY A 746 15.12 -9.24 23.15
N ALA A 747 13.88 -9.06 23.58
CA ALA A 747 12.72 -8.95 22.69
C ALA A 747 12.82 -7.71 21.78
N ALA A 748 13.20 -6.55 22.33
CA ALA A 748 13.44 -5.34 21.52
C ALA A 748 14.50 -5.56 20.43
N SER A 749 15.61 -6.23 20.78
CA SER A 749 16.66 -6.57 19.82
C SER A 749 16.18 -7.56 18.74
N GLN A 750 15.28 -8.49 19.06
CA GLN A 750 14.69 -9.38 18.04
C GLN A 750 13.78 -8.63 17.06
N VAL A 751 13.03 -7.63 17.53
CA VAL A 751 12.14 -6.83 16.68
C VAL A 751 12.94 -5.93 15.74
N VAL A 752 14.07 -5.37 16.19
CA VAL A 752 14.96 -4.55 15.35
C VAL A 752 16.41 -5.06 15.41
N PRO A 753 16.75 -6.16 14.70
CA PRO A 753 18.06 -6.82 14.79
C PRO A 753 19.26 -5.96 14.38
N LYS A 754 19.02 -4.92 13.57
CA LYS A 754 20.07 -4.02 13.06
C LYS A 754 20.42 -2.91 14.06
N ASP A 755 19.62 -2.69 15.09
CA ASP A 755 19.88 -1.67 16.09
C ASP A 755 20.82 -2.23 17.17
N LYS A 756 22.07 -1.75 17.17
CA LYS A 756 23.08 -2.16 18.15
C LYS A 756 22.78 -1.62 19.54
N ALA A 757 21.94 -0.59 19.70
CA ALA A 757 21.63 -0.02 21.00
C ALA A 757 20.98 -1.04 21.94
N PHE A 758 19.98 -1.79 21.46
CA PHE A 758 19.32 -2.82 22.27
C PHE A 758 20.21 -4.03 22.56
N GLN A 759 21.12 -4.37 21.64
CA GLN A 759 22.13 -5.42 21.87
C GLN A 759 23.12 -5.00 22.96
N ASN A 760 23.60 -3.75 22.91
CA ASN A 760 24.48 -3.20 23.92
C ASN A 760 23.79 -3.13 25.28
N LEU A 761 22.54 -2.67 25.33
CA LEU A 761 21.73 -2.64 26.54
C LEU A 761 21.58 -4.04 27.16
N LYS A 762 21.28 -5.05 26.35
CA LYS A 762 21.21 -6.45 26.82
C LYS A 762 22.54 -6.92 27.42
N ASN A 763 23.65 -6.65 26.74
CA ASN A 763 24.99 -7.03 27.21
C ASN A 763 25.36 -6.32 28.51
N GLU A 764 24.96 -5.06 28.67
CA GLU A 764 25.14 -4.30 29.91
C GLU A 764 24.36 -4.91 31.08
N ILE A 765 23.10 -5.30 30.87
CA ILE A 765 22.27 -5.96 31.88
C ILE A 765 22.89 -7.29 32.35
N GLU A 766 23.39 -8.11 31.44
CA GLU A 766 24.04 -9.38 31.79
C GLU A 766 25.34 -9.18 32.59
N ARG A 767 26.10 -8.12 32.30
CA ARG A 767 27.26 -7.73 33.10
C ARG A 767 26.84 -7.32 34.52
N LEU A 768 25.82 -6.47 34.64
CA LEU A 768 25.29 -6.00 35.93
C LEU A 768 24.77 -7.17 36.79
N LYS A 769 24.09 -8.13 36.16
CA LYS A 769 23.62 -9.37 36.80
C LYS A 769 24.79 -10.18 37.38
N THR A 770 25.87 -10.31 36.62
CA THR A 770 27.07 -11.05 37.05
C THR A 770 27.81 -10.34 38.19
N SER A 771 27.85 -9.01 38.19
CA SER A 771 28.52 -8.23 39.24
C SER A 771 27.79 -8.19 40.58
N GLN A 772 26.46 -8.36 40.61
CA GLN A 772 25.69 -8.43 41.86
C GLN A 772 25.60 -9.84 42.46
N GLN A 773 25.97 -10.87 41.69
CA GLN A 773 26.09 -12.25 42.18
C GLN A 773 27.45 -12.54 42.84
N LYS A 774 28.41 -11.63 42.70
CA LYS A 774 29.68 -11.59 43.43
C LYS A 774 29.54 -10.62 44.60
#